data_AF-A0A316A8G9-F1
#
_entry.id   AF-A0A316A8G9-F1
#
_cell.length_a   1.000
_cell.length_b   1.000
_cell.length_c   1.000
_cell.angle_alpha   90.00
_cell.angle_beta   90.00
_cell.angle_gamma   90.00
#
_symmetry.space_group_name_H-M   'P 1'
#
loop_
_entity.id
_entity.type
_entity.pdbx_description
1 polymer ?
#
loop_
_entity_poly.entity_id
_entity_poly.type
_entity_poly.pdbx_seq_one_letter_code
_entity_poly.pdbx_strand_id
1 'polypeptide(L)'
;MQPARDLEISARQPRPAWVAWSAVLTVPSDDQAQTDTSAESSSETSSDATQVVPTGVVLPDGEPLAGPWRQVPLSGLVALLEHSADVPPDRPRVVAVDGRGGSGKSALADRLLAAVEGGVLVRTDDIAWNHGFFDWTDLIVDGVLRPARDGQAVSFRPPAWDERGREGAIEVPEGTRWLFLEGVGAGRRELADYVDVSLWVQSVPAEAERLGIDRDVSLGVNGEREEATRFWHEWQAEELPFLAEQRPWERARIVIAGAGLAGVLREEVVVAPRPLVVPTVISSGGAPSEDTGEPTEITYDEARYPARPRRLRPQAQLGTRRRRAPHRRTADGTNPAYVAWLVQQSMLADAEGLSRQLSGSPAMWRNPYARPNARRAVSTSSVWFTAYPISLITRPGESFLASVADERLWTAFEQIGIDGIHTGPVKKAGGITGWEETPSVDGHFDRISTQIDPLFGTEDEFRAVCEVADAHGGSVIDDIVPGHTGKGADFRLAEMGHGDYPGIYHMVEIPREDWHLLPDVLPGRDAVNLDAITEARLADAGYIIGALQRVIFYQPGIKETNWSATAEVTGVDGQVRRWVYLHYFKQGQPSINWLDPTFAGMRLVIGDALHSLAELGTSALRLDANGFLGVEKSAEGAPGWSEGHPLSEASNHVIASTVRKVGGFTFQELNLGIEDIRDTGRVGADLSYDFVNRPAYQHALVTGDTEFLRLTLNTSLEVGVDPASLVHGMQNHDELTYELVHWATAHTNDEYVFRGRPTTGAELAEAIRGDLLAGITGDAADYNHVFTTNGIACTTASVIAASRGHKTLDSIGDDDVEMIRRAHLLLAMFNAWQPGVFALSGWDLVGALPVPIEQVAALTDTGDTRWVERGAHDLLDVAPDATASASGMPRARVLYGALPAQLKDETSFASRLKGLLALRAKYNIATATQVDVPAVAHPGMLVMVHRLDGGDSNRSAGLQVTVLNFTGERIEGTVRSEHFTPRMAVIDARDDGEIGWVDDLQSFGVWLSPYSGLFLILKDPGSPDEDLRRASR
;
A
#
# COMPACT_ATOMS: atom_id res chain seq x y z
N MET A 1 16.97 7.56 -54.47
CA MET A 1 15.69 7.54 -55.22
C MET A 1 14.64 8.22 -54.35
N GLN A 2 13.73 9.02 -54.91
CA GLN A 2 12.77 9.80 -54.12
C GLN A 2 11.62 8.95 -53.54
N PRO A 3 11.03 9.35 -52.39
CA PRO A 3 9.85 8.72 -51.80
C PRO A 3 8.53 9.39 -52.26
N ALA A 4 7.41 8.69 -52.01
CA ALA A 4 6.04 9.22 -51.97
C ALA A 4 5.46 8.85 -50.59
N ARG A 5 4.92 9.77 -49.77
CA ARG A 5 3.70 10.60 -49.95
C ARG A 5 2.41 9.76 -49.96
N ASP A 6 1.34 10.09 -49.25
CA ASP A 6 1.07 11.08 -48.18
C ASP A 6 -0.17 10.56 -47.40
N LEU A 7 -0.34 10.93 -46.12
CA LEU A 7 -1.65 10.98 -45.45
C LEU A 7 -1.57 11.84 -44.18
N GLU A 8 -2.05 13.07 -44.26
CA GLU A 8 -2.10 14.02 -43.15
C GLU A 8 -3.33 13.77 -42.25
N ILE A 9 -3.15 13.79 -40.93
CA ILE A 9 -4.24 14.01 -39.97
C ILE A 9 -3.84 15.16 -39.05
N SER A 10 -4.70 16.18 -39.01
CA SER A 10 -4.48 17.44 -38.29
C SER A 10 -4.68 17.27 -36.78
N ALA A 11 -3.59 17.30 -36.00
CA ALA A 11 -3.64 17.50 -34.55
C ALA A 11 -3.47 19.00 -34.21
N ARG A 12 -4.53 19.65 -33.71
CA ARG A 12 -4.44 21.03 -33.17
C ARG A 12 -3.93 20.99 -31.73
N GLN A 13 -2.80 21.65 -31.46
CA GLN A 13 -2.38 21.98 -30.10
C GLN A 13 -3.27 23.06 -29.48
N PRO A 14 -3.67 22.95 -28.20
CA PRO A 14 -3.96 24.09 -27.35
C PRO A 14 -2.66 24.56 -26.65
N ARG A 15 -2.35 25.87 -26.73
CA ARG A 15 -1.35 26.52 -25.86
C ARG A 15 -2.05 27.15 -24.65
N PRO A 16 -1.36 27.30 -23.50
CA PRO A 16 -1.98 27.74 -22.25
C PRO A 16 -2.30 29.23 -22.26
N ALA A 17 -3.41 29.61 -21.63
CA ALA A 17 -3.78 31.02 -21.43
C ALA A 17 -4.62 31.20 -20.16
N TRP A 18 -3.96 31.39 -19.02
CA TRP A 18 -4.56 32.01 -17.83
C TRP A 18 -3.57 33.05 -17.27
N VAL A 19 -3.86 34.32 -17.53
CA VAL A 19 -3.14 35.48 -16.98
C VAL A 19 -4.00 36.09 -15.89
N ALA A 20 -3.39 36.45 -14.76
CA ALA A 20 -4.07 37.01 -13.60
C ALA A 20 -4.73 38.36 -13.89
N TRP A 21 -5.87 38.62 -13.24
CA TRP A 21 -6.40 39.96 -13.01
C TRP A 21 -6.97 40.09 -11.61
N SER A 22 -6.53 41.13 -10.90
CA SER A 22 -7.02 41.55 -9.59
C SER A 22 -7.64 42.95 -9.69
N ALA A 23 -8.65 43.20 -8.85
CA ALA A 23 -9.29 44.49 -8.55
C ALA A 23 -9.94 45.29 -9.70
N VAL A 24 -11.26 45.53 -9.58
CA VAL A 24 -11.86 46.89 -9.45
C VAL A 24 -13.18 46.78 -8.68
N LEU A 25 -13.28 47.40 -7.51
CA LEU A 25 -14.55 47.89 -6.94
C LEU A 25 -14.29 49.16 -6.13
N THR A 26 -14.31 50.29 -6.83
CA THR A 26 -14.47 51.62 -6.26
C THR A 26 -15.55 52.34 -7.07
N VAL A 27 -16.53 52.93 -6.39
CA VAL A 27 -17.58 53.76 -6.99
C VAL A 27 -17.45 55.17 -6.40
N PRO A 28 -17.55 56.26 -7.19
CA PRO A 28 -17.19 57.60 -6.73
C PRO A 28 -18.31 58.29 -5.95
N SER A 29 -17.93 59.28 -5.14
CA SER A 29 -18.83 60.34 -4.67
C SER A 29 -19.02 61.41 -5.76
N ASP A 30 -20.18 62.06 -5.80
CA ASP A 30 -20.29 63.49 -5.45
C ASP A 30 -21.73 64.03 -5.52
N ASP A 31 -21.94 65.03 -4.67
CA ASP A 31 -23.14 65.86 -4.39
C ASP A 31 -23.96 66.39 -5.58
N GLN A 32 -25.24 66.69 -5.33
CA GLN A 32 -25.74 68.09 -5.20
C GLN A 32 -27.23 68.20 -4.76
N ALA A 33 -27.46 68.91 -3.64
CA ALA A 33 -28.46 69.98 -3.39
C ALA A 33 -29.95 69.85 -3.83
N GLN A 34 -30.96 70.40 -3.14
CA GLN A 34 -31.14 71.10 -1.85
C GLN A 34 -32.67 71.26 -1.58
N THR A 35 -33.11 71.32 -0.31
CA THR A 35 -33.98 72.36 0.32
C THR A 35 -34.84 71.83 1.49
N ASP A 36 -34.41 72.15 2.71
CA ASP A 36 -35.15 72.92 3.73
C ASP A 36 -36.51 72.41 4.30
N THR A 37 -36.52 71.90 5.54
CA THR A 37 -37.05 72.63 6.72
C THR A 37 -36.91 71.85 8.04
N SER A 38 -36.97 72.58 9.17
CA SER A 38 -36.62 72.16 10.54
C SER A 38 -37.63 71.29 11.31
N ALA A 39 -37.16 70.34 12.15
CA ALA A 39 -37.31 70.39 13.63
C ALA A 39 -36.78 69.14 14.39
N GLU A 40 -36.04 69.39 15.48
CA GLU A 40 -35.84 68.63 16.74
C GLU A 40 -35.60 67.10 16.80
N SER A 41 -34.34 66.77 17.15
CA SER A 41 -33.86 65.67 18.03
C SER A 41 -34.47 64.25 17.95
N SER A 42 -33.72 63.33 17.36
CA SER A 42 -33.41 62.02 17.96
C SER A 42 -32.04 61.54 17.46
N SER A 43 -31.24 60.92 18.32
CA SER A 43 -29.98 60.29 17.92
C SER A 43 -30.21 58.84 17.53
N GLU A 44 -30.28 58.56 16.23
CA GLU A 44 -30.20 57.20 15.70
C GLU A 44 -28.98 57.08 14.78
N THR A 45 -27.93 56.47 15.31
CA THR A 45 -26.82 55.93 14.52
C THR A 45 -27.36 54.82 13.61
N SER A 46 -27.03 54.87 12.32
CA SER A 46 -27.33 53.79 11.38
C SER A 46 -26.84 52.46 11.93
N SER A 47 -27.75 51.50 12.10
CA SER A 47 -27.44 50.16 12.59
C SER A 47 -26.43 49.47 11.67
N ASP A 48 -25.28 49.08 12.22
CA ASP A 48 -24.37 48.13 11.57
C ASP A 48 -25.13 46.87 11.16
N ALA A 49 -24.81 46.34 9.99
CA ALA A 49 -25.31 45.04 9.57
C ALA A 49 -24.80 43.97 10.54
N THR A 50 -25.68 43.49 11.42
CA THR A 50 -25.32 42.63 12.55
C THR A 50 -24.65 41.35 12.05
N GLN A 51 -23.42 41.09 12.50
CA GLN A 51 -22.79 39.77 12.34
C GLN A 51 -23.57 38.75 13.18
N VAL A 52 -24.54 38.08 12.56
CA VAL A 52 -25.23 36.93 13.15
C VAL A 52 -24.40 35.67 12.85
N VAL A 53 -23.44 35.36 13.72
CA VAL A 53 -22.72 34.09 13.72
C VAL A 53 -22.82 33.47 15.11
N PRO A 54 -23.40 32.27 15.26
CA PRO A 54 -23.35 31.52 16.50
C PRO A 54 -21.90 31.15 16.83
N THR A 55 -21.42 31.51 18.02
CA THR A 55 -20.12 31.07 18.52
C THR A 55 -20.16 29.57 18.83
N GLY A 56 -19.21 28.79 18.31
CA GLY A 56 -19.10 27.34 18.58
C GLY A 56 -19.73 26.41 17.54
N VAL A 57 -19.91 26.87 16.30
CA VAL A 57 -20.32 25.98 15.18
C VAL A 57 -19.19 25.00 14.85
N VAL A 58 -19.49 23.70 14.95
CA VAL A 58 -18.67 22.61 14.43
C VAL A 58 -19.26 22.16 13.10
N LEU A 59 -18.45 22.15 12.03
CA LEU A 59 -18.78 21.60 10.72
C LEU A 59 -17.92 20.34 10.47
N PRO A 60 -18.33 19.40 9.60
CA PRO A 60 -17.56 18.20 9.32
C PRO A 60 -16.28 18.52 8.53
N ASP A 61 -15.31 17.62 8.63
CA ASP A 61 -13.97 17.84 8.05
C ASP A 61 -14.00 18.18 6.56
N GLY A 62 -13.22 19.19 6.19
CA GLY A 62 -13.13 19.70 4.81
C GLY A 62 -14.22 20.68 4.38
N GLU A 63 -15.22 20.95 5.23
CA GLU A 63 -16.29 21.96 5.02
C GLU A 63 -16.05 23.22 5.88
N PRO A 64 -15.40 24.29 5.34
CA PRO A 64 -15.20 25.55 6.08
C PRO A 64 -16.50 26.36 6.23
N LEU A 65 -16.57 27.14 7.31
CA LEU A 65 -17.72 28.01 7.62
C LEU A 65 -17.79 29.16 6.62
N ALA A 66 -18.92 29.31 5.92
CA ALA A 66 -19.09 30.44 5.00
C ALA A 66 -19.16 31.77 5.76
N GLY A 67 -18.71 32.86 5.14
CA GLY A 67 -18.77 34.19 5.73
C GLY A 67 -18.05 35.24 4.88
N PRO A 68 -18.27 36.54 5.14
CA PRO A 68 -19.21 37.09 6.11
C PRO A 68 -20.66 36.93 5.64
N TRP A 69 -21.53 36.50 6.56
CA TRP A 69 -22.97 36.36 6.32
C TRP A 69 -23.66 37.72 6.20
N ARG A 70 -24.64 37.82 5.30
CA ARG A 70 -25.46 39.01 5.07
C ARG A 70 -26.93 38.61 4.91
N GLN A 71 -27.82 39.30 5.60
CA GLN A 71 -29.26 39.16 5.44
C GLN A 71 -29.69 39.91 4.17
N VAL A 72 -30.43 39.24 3.29
CA VAL A 72 -30.99 39.82 2.06
C VAL A 72 -32.45 39.37 1.89
N PRO A 73 -33.32 40.19 1.28
CA PRO A 73 -34.67 39.73 0.92
C PRO A 73 -34.58 38.59 -0.11
N LEU A 74 -35.56 37.69 -0.11
CA LEU A 74 -35.58 36.56 -1.05
C LEU A 74 -35.55 37.00 -2.53
N SER A 75 -36.19 38.13 -2.86
CA SER A 75 -36.11 38.76 -4.19
C SER A 75 -34.70 39.21 -4.57
N GLY A 76 -33.86 39.58 -3.58
CA GLY A 76 -32.45 39.89 -3.77
C GLY A 76 -31.63 38.64 -4.14
N LEU A 77 -31.96 37.47 -3.57
CA LEU A 77 -31.34 36.20 -3.97
C LEU A 77 -31.76 35.80 -5.39
N VAL A 78 -33.03 35.97 -5.76
CA VAL A 78 -33.49 35.73 -7.15
C VAL A 78 -32.73 36.62 -8.14
N ALA A 79 -32.59 37.93 -7.85
CA ALA A 79 -31.81 38.84 -8.67
C ALA A 79 -30.33 38.42 -8.79
N LEU A 80 -29.71 37.94 -7.71
CA LEU A 80 -28.33 37.39 -7.75
C LEU A 80 -28.22 36.14 -8.64
N LEU A 81 -29.24 35.27 -8.66
CA LEU A 81 -29.29 34.10 -9.53
C LEU A 81 -29.48 34.48 -11.01
N GLU A 82 -30.28 35.49 -11.31
CA GLU A 82 -30.44 36.03 -12.68
C GLU A 82 -29.11 36.56 -13.24
N HIS A 83 -28.32 37.27 -12.42
CA HIS A 83 -27.04 37.85 -12.83
C HIS A 83 -25.84 36.89 -12.74
N SER A 84 -26.01 35.67 -12.18
CA SER A 84 -24.89 34.74 -11.94
C SER A 84 -24.48 33.87 -13.13
N ALA A 85 -25.28 33.83 -14.19
CA ALA A 85 -25.00 33.10 -15.43
C ALA A 85 -25.66 33.81 -16.63
N ASP A 86 -25.03 33.73 -17.80
CA ASP A 86 -25.65 34.15 -19.07
C ASP A 86 -26.30 32.91 -19.69
N VAL A 87 -27.63 32.88 -19.72
CA VAL A 87 -28.43 31.70 -20.12
C VAL A 87 -29.29 32.07 -21.32
N PRO A 88 -29.18 31.34 -22.45
CA PRO A 88 -30.02 31.54 -23.62
C PRO A 88 -31.52 31.48 -23.30
N PRO A 89 -32.37 32.32 -23.96
CA PRO A 89 -33.80 32.43 -23.64
C PRO A 89 -34.64 31.24 -24.11
N ASP A 90 -34.06 30.30 -24.85
CA ASP A 90 -34.67 29.08 -25.39
C ASP A 90 -34.52 27.85 -24.48
N ARG A 91 -33.85 27.98 -23.33
CA ARG A 91 -33.76 26.91 -22.31
C ARG A 91 -33.94 27.43 -20.87
N PRO A 92 -34.38 26.60 -19.92
CA PRO A 92 -34.40 26.97 -18.51
C PRO A 92 -33.00 27.25 -17.97
N ARG A 93 -32.95 28.14 -16.98
CA ARG A 93 -31.82 28.34 -16.08
C ARG A 93 -31.84 27.25 -15.01
N VAL A 94 -30.84 26.38 -15.01
CA VAL A 94 -30.74 25.25 -14.08
C VAL A 94 -30.01 25.71 -12.81
N VAL A 95 -30.71 25.67 -11.66
CA VAL A 95 -30.18 26.05 -10.36
C VAL A 95 -30.13 24.84 -9.44
N ALA A 96 -28.94 24.38 -9.07
CA ALA A 96 -28.78 23.32 -8.07
C ALA A 96 -28.93 23.90 -6.65
N VAL A 97 -29.76 23.27 -5.83
CA VAL A 97 -29.97 23.59 -4.42
C VAL A 97 -29.50 22.39 -3.59
N ASP A 98 -28.20 22.37 -3.31
CA ASP A 98 -27.52 21.30 -2.59
C ASP A 98 -27.33 21.66 -1.10
N GLY A 99 -27.12 20.65 -0.27
CA GLY A 99 -27.01 20.78 1.18
C GLY A 99 -27.29 19.44 1.85
N ARG A 100 -26.74 19.24 3.05
CA ARG A 100 -26.89 18.01 3.87
C ARG A 100 -28.35 17.61 4.12
N GLY A 101 -28.57 16.36 4.54
CA GLY A 101 -29.83 15.91 5.09
C GLY A 101 -30.33 16.88 6.18
N GLY A 102 -31.56 17.37 6.06
CA GLY A 102 -32.15 18.26 7.06
C GLY A 102 -31.63 19.72 7.07
N SER A 103 -30.70 20.09 6.17
CA SER A 103 -30.10 21.44 6.15
C SER A 103 -31.09 22.59 5.92
N GLY A 104 -32.25 22.30 5.32
CA GLY A 104 -33.26 23.28 4.91
C GLY A 104 -33.35 23.51 3.40
N LYS A 105 -32.53 22.82 2.58
CA LYS A 105 -32.53 22.93 1.11
C LYS A 105 -33.93 22.84 0.46
N SER A 106 -34.76 21.90 0.89
CA SER A 106 -36.14 21.72 0.41
C SER A 106 -36.98 22.98 0.62
N ALA A 107 -36.94 23.55 1.83
CA ALA A 107 -37.68 24.76 2.18
C ALA A 107 -37.16 26.01 1.46
N LEU A 108 -35.85 26.05 1.15
CA LEU A 108 -35.28 27.10 0.30
C LEU A 108 -35.77 26.98 -1.15
N ALA A 109 -35.77 25.76 -1.71
CA ALA A 109 -36.19 25.51 -3.08
C ALA A 109 -37.68 25.81 -3.28
N ASP A 110 -38.55 25.41 -2.34
CA ASP A 110 -39.97 25.75 -2.37
C ASP A 110 -40.21 27.28 -2.30
N ARG A 111 -39.39 28.01 -1.52
CA ARG A 111 -39.44 29.48 -1.45
C ARG A 111 -38.96 30.14 -2.76
N LEU A 112 -37.87 29.64 -3.35
CA LEU A 112 -37.36 30.14 -4.64
C LEU A 112 -38.37 29.90 -5.77
N LEU A 113 -38.98 28.72 -5.81
CA LEU A 113 -40.05 28.38 -6.75
C LEU A 113 -41.25 29.34 -6.63
N ALA A 114 -41.69 29.64 -5.41
CA ALA A 114 -42.78 30.59 -5.16
C ALA A 114 -42.42 32.07 -5.46
N ALA A 115 -41.13 32.40 -5.58
CA ALA A 115 -40.63 33.75 -5.83
C ALA A 115 -40.36 34.05 -7.32
N VAL A 116 -40.52 33.08 -8.23
CA VAL A 116 -40.29 33.25 -9.67
C VAL A 116 -41.48 32.83 -10.52
N GLU A 117 -41.71 33.53 -11.63
CA GLU A 117 -42.65 33.09 -12.66
C GLU A 117 -42.00 32.06 -13.59
N GLY A 118 -42.74 30.99 -13.94
CA GLY A 118 -42.27 29.96 -14.87
C GLY A 118 -41.19 29.03 -14.32
N GLY A 119 -41.21 28.75 -13.00
CA GLY A 119 -40.30 27.80 -12.36
C GLY A 119 -40.85 26.38 -12.25
N VAL A 120 -39.94 25.41 -12.26
CA VAL A 120 -40.17 23.98 -11.99
C VAL A 120 -39.14 23.52 -10.95
N LEU A 121 -39.57 22.64 -10.04
CA LEU A 121 -38.72 22.02 -9.02
C LEU A 121 -38.65 20.51 -9.26
N VAL A 122 -37.44 19.98 -9.40
CA VAL A 122 -37.15 18.55 -9.49
C VAL A 122 -36.34 18.15 -8.26
N ARG A 123 -36.78 17.13 -7.54
CA ARG A 123 -36.14 16.62 -6.33
C ARG A 123 -35.33 15.37 -6.66
N THR A 124 -34.09 15.26 -6.18
CA THR A 124 -33.26 14.06 -6.43
C THR A 124 -33.90 12.81 -5.84
N ASP A 125 -34.60 12.94 -4.72
CA ASP A 125 -35.30 11.87 -4.01
C ASP A 125 -36.37 11.20 -4.90
N ASP A 126 -36.93 11.93 -5.87
CA ASP A 126 -37.86 11.38 -6.86
C ASP A 126 -37.15 10.51 -7.90
N ILE A 127 -35.93 10.86 -8.31
CA ILE A 127 -35.09 10.03 -9.21
C ILE A 127 -34.54 8.81 -8.44
N ALA A 128 -34.04 9.04 -7.22
CA ALA A 128 -33.41 8.05 -6.36
C ALA A 128 -34.40 7.10 -5.67
N TRP A 129 -35.71 7.27 -5.87
CA TRP A 129 -36.75 6.49 -5.21
C TRP A 129 -36.63 4.99 -5.54
N ASN A 130 -36.31 4.17 -4.54
CA ASN A 130 -35.94 2.74 -4.70
C ASN A 130 -34.71 2.49 -5.60
N HIS A 131 -33.79 3.47 -5.69
CA HIS A 131 -32.46 3.35 -6.30
C HIS A 131 -31.36 3.44 -5.23
N GLY A 132 -30.09 3.29 -5.61
CA GLY A 132 -28.95 3.63 -4.75
C GLY A 132 -28.89 5.14 -4.43
N PHE A 133 -28.54 5.49 -3.19
CA PHE A 133 -28.63 6.86 -2.63
C PHE A 133 -28.02 7.96 -3.52
N PHE A 134 -26.88 7.68 -4.16
CA PHE A 134 -26.16 8.64 -5.02
C PHE A 134 -25.90 8.13 -6.44
N ASP A 135 -26.50 7.00 -6.84
CA ASP A 135 -26.23 6.32 -8.12
C ASP A 135 -27.22 6.70 -9.24
N TRP A 136 -27.78 7.92 -9.18
CA TRP A 136 -28.88 8.37 -10.04
C TRP A 136 -28.47 9.39 -11.11
N THR A 137 -27.17 9.63 -11.30
CA THR A 137 -26.64 10.69 -12.19
C THR A 137 -27.11 10.54 -13.63
N ASP A 138 -26.96 9.36 -14.22
CA ASP A 138 -27.34 9.14 -15.62
C ASP A 138 -28.85 9.30 -15.83
N LEU A 139 -29.66 8.89 -14.85
CA LEU A 139 -31.11 9.02 -14.86
C LEU A 139 -31.57 10.49 -14.87
N ILE A 140 -30.96 11.36 -14.04
CA ILE A 140 -31.30 12.80 -14.05
C ILE A 140 -30.75 13.51 -15.29
N VAL A 141 -29.57 13.11 -15.79
CA VAL A 141 -28.94 13.73 -16.96
C VAL A 141 -29.74 13.44 -18.22
N ASP A 142 -29.99 12.16 -18.53
CA ASP A 142 -30.66 11.77 -19.77
C ASP A 142 -32.19 11.92 -19.68
N GLY A 143 -32.76 11.70 -18.50
CA GLY A 143 -34.20 11.81 -18.28
C GLY A 143 -34.70 13.24 -18.20
N VAL A 144 -33.93 14.18 -17.63
CA VAL A 144 -34.42 15.53 -17.29
C VAL A 144 -33.52 16.65 -17.79
N LEU A 145 -32.24 16.67 -17.41
CA LEU A 145 -31.40 17.86 -17.59
C LEU A 145 -31.00 18.10 -19.04
N ARG A 146 -30.64 17.05 -19.78
CA ARG A 146 -30.28 17.14 -21.21
C ARG A 146 -31.48 17.59 -22.06
N PRO A 147 -32.66 16.93 -22.02
CA PRO A 147 -33.80 17.38 -22.83
C PRO A 147 -34.30 18.78 -22.43
N ALA A 148 -34.29 19.13 -21.13
CA ALA A 148 -34.64 20.47 -20.69
C ALA A 148 -33.66 21.53 -21.22
N ARG A 149 -32.34 21.27 -21.20
CA ARG A 149 -31.33 22.18 -21.78
C ARG A 149 -31.43 22.31 -23.31
N ASP A 150 -31.96 21.30 -23.98
CA ASP A 150 -32.30 21.33 -25.42
C ASP A 150 -33.65 22.04 -25.71
N GLY A 151 -34.28 22.66 -24.70
CA GLY A 151 -35.54 23.41 -24.82
C GLY A 151 -36.79 22.54 -24.90
N GLN A 152 -36.68 21.23 -24.68
CA GLN A 152 -37.77 20.27 -24.87
C GLN A 152 -38.63 20.13 -23.61
N ALA A 153 -39.92 19.83 -23.79
CA ALA A 153 -40.78 19.38 -22.70
C ALA A 153 -40.32 17.99 -22.20
N VAL A 154 -40.16 17.85 -20.88
CA VAL A 154 -39.82 16.59 -20.21
C VAL A 154 -41.07 16.00 -19.57
N SER A 155 -41.30 14.70 -19.79
CA SER A 155 -42.19 13.86 -18.97
C SER A 155 -41.43 12.56 -18.69
N PHE A 156 -40.69 12.54 -17.59
CA PHE A 156 -39.75 11.46 -17.26
C PHE A 156 -40.25 10.58 -16.12
N ARG A 157 -40.16 9.26 -16.29
CA ARG A 157 -40.45 8.27 -15.25
C ARG A 157 -39.18 7.47 -14.97
N PRO A 158 -38.56 7.61 -13.78
CA PRO A 158 -37.42 6.78 -13.38
C PRO A 158 -37.78 5.28 -13.41
N PRO A 159 -36.87 4.36 -13.77
CA PRO A 159 -37.19 2.94 -13.94
C PRO A 159 -37.92 2.30 -12.74
N ALA A 160 -37.49 2.64 -11.52
CA ALA A 160 -38.10 2.16 -10.29
C ALA A 160 -39.58 2.58 -10.12
N TRP A 161 -40.02 3.69 -10.71
CA TRP A 161 -41.43 4.12 -10.71
C TRP A 161 -42.29 3.19 -11.57
N ASP A 162 -41.77 2.72 -12.70
CA ASP A 162 -42.46 1.76 -13.57
C ASP A 162 -42.48 0.36 -12.93
N GLU A 163 -41.34 -0.09 -12.41
CA GLU A 163 -41.21 -1.39 -11.72
C GLU A 163 -42.15 -1.54 -10.52
N ARG A 164 -42.44 -0.44 -9.81
CA ARG A 164 -43.28 -0.45 -8.59
C ARG A 164 -44.62 0.27 -8.75
N GLY A 165 -44.99 0.65 -9.98
CA GLY A 165 -46.31 1.21 -10.30
C GLY A 165 -46.62 2.57 -9.66
N ARG A 166 -45.62 3.43 -9.46
CA ARG A 166 -45.81 4.82 -8.99
C ARG A 166 -46.47 5.65 -10.10
N GLU A 167 -47.59 6.31 -9.81
CA GLU A 167 -48.31 7.17 -10.76
C GLU A 167 -47.60 8.52 -10.98
N GLY A 168 -47.89 9.18 -12.11
CA GLY A 168 -47.33 10.50 -12.47
C GLY A 168 -45.98 10.44 -13.20
N ALA A 169 -45.37 11.59 -13.44
CA ALA A 169 -44.04 11.71 -14.04
C ALA A 169 -43.37 13.00 -13.53
N ILE A 170 -42.06 13.10 -13.74
CA ILE A 170 -41.30 14.32 -13.52
C ILE A 170 -41.50 15.18 -14.77
N GLU A 171 -42.31 16.23 -14.63
CA GLU A 171 -42.75 17.11 -15.71
C GLU A 171 -41.92 18.42 -15.71
N VAL A 172 -41.30 18.75 -16.85
CA VAL A 172 -40.70 20.08 -17.10
C VAL A 172 -41.31 20.63 -18.40
N PRO A 173 -42.32 21.52 -18.34
CA PRO A 173 -42.98 22.02 -19.54
C PRO A 173 -42.06 22.80 -20.48
N GLU A 174 -42.37 22.78 -21.78
CA GLU A 174 -41.74 23.68 -22.77
C GLU A 174 -41.92 25.14 -22.34
N GLY A 175 -40.86 25.95 -22.49
CA GLY A 175 -40.85 27.34 -22.03
C GLY A 175 -40.66 27.54 -20.52
N THR A 176 -40.29 26.49 -19.77
CA THR A 176 -39.82 26.64 -18.38
C THR A 176 -38.64 27.61 -18.32
N ARG A 177 -38.73 28.62 -17.45
CA ARG A 177 -37.70 29.67 -17.28
C ARG A 177 -36.66 29.29 -16.22
N TRP A 178 -37.10 28.62 -15.15
CA TRP A 178 -36.26 28.21 -14.04
C TRP A 178 -36.44 26.71 -13.76
N LEU A 179 -35.35 25.97 -13.67
CA LEU A 179 -35.35 24.58 -13.24
C LEU A 179 -34.51 24.46 -11.97
N PHE A 180 -35.17 24.33 -10.81
CA PHE A 180 -34.51 24.08 -9.55
C PHE A 180 -34.29 22.58 -9.37
N LEU A 181 -33.04 22.14 -9.22
CA LEU A 181 -32.69 20.77 -8.86
C LEU A 181 -32.34 20.73 -7.37
N GLU A 182 -33.20 20.17 -6.53
CA GLU A 182 -33.02 20.12 -5.08
C GLU A 182 -32.64 18.71 -4.61
N GLY A 183 -31.61 18.60 -3.79
CA GLY A 183 -31.15 17.29 -3.33
C GLY A 183 -29.71 17.27 -2.84
N VAL A 184 -29.37 16.23 -2.06
CA VAL A 184 -27.97 15.97 -1.67
C VAL A 184 -27.22 15.51 -2.93
N GLY A 185 -26.19 16.25 -3.33
CA GLY A 185 -25.46 15.96 -4.57
C GLY A 185 -26.04 16.62 -5.82
N ALA A 186 -27.02 17.53 -5.70
CA ALA A 186 -27.46 18.37 -6.83
C ALA A 186 -26.32 19.22 -7.42
N GLY A 187 -25.29 19.54 -6.62
CA GLY A 187 -24.08 20.28 -7.00
C GLY A 187 -22.84 19.40 -7.24
N ARG A 188 -23.03 18.08 -7.45
CA ARG A 188 -21.94 17.13 -7.75
C ARG A 188 -21.21 17.46 -9.06
N ARG A 189 -19.94 17.02 -9.18
CA ARG A 189 -19.06 17.35 -10.32
C ARG A 189 -19.63 16.94 -11.68
N GLU A 190 -20.28 15.78 -11.72
CA GLU A 190 -20.82 15.15 -12.92
C GLU A 190 -21.99 15.94 -13.53
N LEU A 191 -22.64 16.82 -12.74
CA LEU A 191 -23.71 17.71 -13.19
C LEU A 191 -23.21 19.12 -13.55
N ALA A 192 -21.91 19.40 -13.47
CA ALA A 192 -21.37 20.75 -13.68
C ALA A 192 -21.67 21.32 -15.08
N ASP A 193 -21.67 20.48 -16.12
CA ASP A 193 -22.02 20.89 -17.49
C ASP A 193 -23.53 21.11 -17.70
N TYR A 194 -24.35 20.71 -16.73
CA TYR A 194 -25.82 20.78 -16.77
C TYR A 194 -26.40 21.87 -15.85
N VAL A 195 -25.67 22.31 -14.83
CA VAL A 195 -26.09 23.31 -13.83
C VAL A 195 -25.52 24.69 -14.18
N ASP A 196 -26.37 25.72 -14.25
CA ASP A 196 -25.92 27.10 -14.54
C ASP A 196 -25.50 27.85 -13.27
N VAL A 197 -26.15 27.59 -12.14
CA VAL A 197 -25.79 28.17 -10.82
C VAL A 197 -26.00 27.14 -9.72
N SER A 198 -25.04 27.00 -8.80
CA SER A 198 -25.15 26.12 -7.63
C SER A 198 -25.24 26.91 -6.33
N LEU A 199 -26.12 26.46 -5.44
CA LEU A 199 -26.31 26.93 -4.07
C LEU A 199 -25.90 25.81 -3.11
N TRP A 200 -25.21 26.18 -2.02
CA TRP A 200 -24.97 25.29 -0.89
C TRP A 200 -25.74 25.80 0.34
N VAL A 201 -26.60 24.96 0.92
CA VAL A 201 -27.28 25.24 2.18
C VAL A 201 -26.45 24.63 3.30
N GLN A 202 -25.61 25.45 3.91
CA GLN A 202 -24.75 25.06 5.01
C GLN A 202 -25.56 25.04 6.31
N SER A 203 -25.34 24.04 7.17
CA SER A 203 -26.10 23.86 8.42
C SER A 203 -25.23 23.22 9.49
N VAL A 204 -25.56 23.46 10.76
CA VAL A 204 -24.98 22.72 11.89
C VAL A 204 -25.45 21.26 11.80
N PRO A 205 -24.56 20.25 11.67
CA PRO A 205 -24.96 18.88 11.37
C PRO A 205 -25.95 18.28 12.37
N ALA A 206 -25.68 18.40 13.66
CA ALA A 206 -26.53 17.84 14.73
C ALA A 206 -27.94 18.46 14.75
N GLU A 207 -28.09 19.74 14.40
CA GLU A 207 -29.40 20.40 14.34
C GLU A 207 -30.15 20.02 13.06
N ALA A 208 -29.45 19.86 11.94
CA ALA A 208 -30.03 19.38 10.68
C ALA A 208 -30.56 17.94 10.83
N GLU A 209 -29.78 17.04 11.45
CA GLU A 209 -30.17 15.67 11.78
C GLU A 209 -31.38 15.64 12.72
N ARG A 210 -31.34 16.39 13.83
CA ARG A 210 -32.44 16.46 14.80
C ARG A 210 -33.75 16.90 14.14
N LEU A 211 -33.70 17.97 13.33
CA LEU A 211 -34.86 18.46 12.59
C LEU A 211 -35.33 17.45 11.52
N GLY A 212 -34.41 16.70 10.92
CA GLY A 212 -34.68 15.62 9.98
C GLY A 212 -35.47 14.46 10.60
N ILE A 213 -34.97 13.93 11.72
CA ILE A 213 -35.64 12.86 12.48
C ILE A 213 -36.98 13.35 13.03
N ASP A 214 -37.04 14.56 13.60
CA ASP A 214 -38.29 15.14 14.11
C ASP A 214 -39.35 15.30 13.01
N ARG A 215 -38.93 15.72 11.80
CA ARG A 215 -39.80 15.80 10.62
C ARG A 215 -40.32 14.42 10.22
N ASP A 216 -39.45 13.44 10.04
CA ASP A 216 -39.83 12.12 9.54
C ASP A 216 -40.81 11.41 10.50
N VAL A 217 -40.53 11.47 11.80
CA VAL A 217 -41.44 11.00 12.85
C VAL A 217 -42.79 11.75 12.83
N SER A 218 -42.78 13.08 12.61
CA SER A 218 -44.02 13.86 12.54
C SER A 218 -44.89 13.54 11.32
N LEU A 219 -44.26 13.09 10.23
CA LEU A 219 -44.92 12.72 8.97
C LEU A 219 -45.26 11.22 8.90
N GLY A 220 -44.80 10.40 9.86
CA GLY A 220 -45.00 8.95 9.87
C GLY A 220 -44.23 8.22 8.74
N VAL A 221 -43.13 8.81 8.27
CA VAL A 221 -42.23 8.20 7.27
C VAL A 221 -40.96 7.70 7.96
N ASN A 222 -40.35 6.66 7.41
CA ASN A 222 -39.17 5.98 7.98
C ASN A 222 -39.38 5.33 9.37
N GLY A 223 -40.64 5.23 9.83
CA GLY A 223 -41.06 4.46 10.99
C GLY A 223 -41.22 5.27 12.28
N GLU A 224 -41.25 4.58 13.42
CA GLU A 224 -41.21 5.23 14.74
C GLU A 224 -39.82 5.83 15.00
N ARG A 225 -39.65 6.65 16.05
CA ARG A 225 -38.41 7.43 16.28
C ARG A 225 -37.11 6.61 16.22
N GLU A 226 -37.08 5.41 16.79
CA GLU A 226 -35.88 4.54 16.73
C GLU A 226 -35.57 4.06 15.31
N GLU A 227 -36.59 3.85 14.48
CA GLU A 227 -36.44 3.42 13.08
C GLU A 227 -36.04 4.59 12.19
N ALA A 228 -36.63 5.76 12.41
CA ALA A 228 -36.23 7.00 11.75
C ALA A 228 -34.78 7.38 12.09
N THR A 229 -34.36 7.33 13.35
CA THR A 229 -32.96 7.55 13.74
C THR A 229 -32.02 6.55 13.06
N ARG A 230 -32.36 5.25 13.02
CA ARG A 230 -31.56 4.25 12.31
C ARG A 230 -31.42 4.56 10.82
N PHE A 231 -32.52 4.90 10.15
CA PHE A 231 -32.51 5.29 8.74
C PHE A 231 -31.66 6.56 8.51
N TRP A 232 -31.71 7.54 9.42
CA TRP A 232 -30.89 8.75 9.33
C TRP A 232 -29.39 8.47 9.51
N HIS A 233 -29.00 7.54 10.40
CA HIS A 233 -27.61 7.09 10.51
C HIS A 233 -27.16 6.33 9.24
N GLU A 234 -28.00 5.45 8.69
CA GLU A 234 -27.75 4.74 7.42
C GLU A 234 -27.57 5.74 6.25
N TRP A 235 -28.41 6.79 6.18
CA TRP A 235 -28.26 7.88 5.22
C TRP A 235 -26.97 8.68 5.42
N GLN A 236 -26.64 9.07 6.66
CA GLN A 236 -25.45 9.84 6.97
C GLN A 236 -24.16 9.09 6.68
N ALA A 237 -24.12 7.77 6.88
CA ALA A 237 -22.98 6.91 6.57
C ALA A 237 -22.58 6.95 5.09
N GLU A 238 -23.56 7.16 4.19
CA GLU A 238 -23.34 7.33 2.75
C GLU A 238 -23.15 8.82 2.38
N GLU A 239 -23.94 9.73 2.97
CA GLU A 239 -23.88 11.17 2.69
C GLU A 239 -22.54 11.80 3.07
N LEU A 240 -21.96 11.44 4.23
CA LEU A 240 -20.71 12.01 4.72
C LEU A 240 -19.53 11.79 3.77
N PRO A 241 -19.16 10.55 3.38
CA PRO A 241 -18.08 10.31 2.43
C PRO A 241 -18.40 10.86 1.04
N PHE A 242 -19.65 10.76 0.57
CA PHE A 242 -20.07 11.32 -0.73
C PHE A 242 -19.84 12.84 -0.79
N LEU A 243 -20.26 13.58 0.24
CA LEU A 243 -20.06 15.02 0.34
C LEU A 243 -18.58 15.40 0.55
N ALA A 244 -17.83 14.62 1.32
CA ALA A 244 -16.39 14.82 1.51
C ALA A 244 -15.60 14.62 0.20
N GLU A 245 -16.00 13.67 -0.65
CA GLU A 245 -15.42 13.47 -1.97
C GLU A 245 -15.87 14.57 -2.95
N GLN A 246 -17.17 14.88 -3.00
CA GLN A 246 -17.76 15.78 -4.00
C GLN A 246 -17.49 17.26 -3.70
N ARG A 247 -17.42 17.67 -2.42
CA ARG A 247 -17.16 19.03 -1.94
C ARG A 247 -17.99 20.11 -2.66
N PRO A 248 -19.33 19.98 -2.76
CA PRO A 248 -20.18 20.90 -3.54
C PRO A 248 -20.11 22.37 -3.09
N TRP A 249 -19.82 22.63 -1.81
CA TRP A 249 -19.55 23.98 -1.30
C TRP A 249 -18.37 24.69 -2.00
N GLU A 250 -17.39 23.95 -2.53
CA GLU A 250 -16.29 24.50 -3.33
C GLU A 250 -16.69 24.85 -4.76
N ARG A 251 -17.91 24.53 -5.20
CA ARG A 251 -18.46 24.95 -6.51
C ARG A 251 -19.66 25.87 -6.36
N ALA A 252 -20.33 25.87 -5.21
CA ALA A 252 -21.40 26.80 -4.87
C ALA A 252 -21.03 28.25 -5.22
N ARG A 253 -21.93 28.94 -5.92
CA ARG A 253 -21.82 30.35 -6.26
C ARG A 253 -22.17 31.24 -5.08
N ILE A 254 -23.14 30.80 -4.27
CA ILE A 254 -23.65 31.45 -3.07
C ILE A 254 -23.87 30.37 -2.02
N VAL A 255 -23.46 30.62 -0.78
CA VAL A 255 -23.81 29.77 0.38
C VAL A 255 -24.96 30.42 1.14
N ILE A 256 -25.92 29.61 1.57
CA ILE A 256 -27.12 30.01 2.31
C ILE A 256 -27.05 29.42 3.72
N ALA A 257 -27.38 30.21 4.73
CA ALA A 257 -27.44 29.74 6.11
C ALA A 257 -28.72 28.92 6.32
N GLY A 258 -28.54 27.64 6.61
CA GLY A 258 -29.58 26.67 6.92
C GLY A 258 -29.72 26.42 8.42
N ALA A 259 -30.16 25.21 8.77
CA ALA A 259 -30.42 24.80 10.15
C ALA A 259 -29.25 25.11 11.10
N GLY A 260 -29.55 25.74 12.24
CA GLY A 260 -28.59 26.06 13.29
C GLY A 260 -27.64 27.25 13.07
N LEU A 261 -27.58 27.86 11.88
CA LEU A 261 -26.62 28.95 11.60
C LEU A 261 -27.18 30.37 11.75
N ALA A 262 -28.48 30.61 11.55
CA ALA A 262 -29.09 31.92 11.77
C ALA A 262 -30.61 31.82 12.05
N GLY A 263 -31.14 32.74 12.86
CA GLY A 263 -32.57 32.90 13.08
C GLY A 263 -33.22 33.73 11.96
N VAL A 264 -33.57 33.10 10.84
CA VAL A 264 -34.04 33.80 9.63
C VAL A 264 -35.54 34.10 9.71
N LEU A 265 -35.94 35.35 9.44
CA LEU A 265 -37.34 35.75 9.28
C LEU A 265 -37.94 35.22 7.96
N ARG A 266 -39.25 34.96 7.93
CA ARG A 266 -39.93 34.21 6.83
C ARG A 266 -39.69 34.74 5.40
N GLU A 267 -39.41 36.02 5.21
CA GLU A 267 -39.25 36.64 3.87
C GLU A 267 -37.80 36.92 3.46
N GLU A 268 -36.83 36.60 4.33
CA GLU A 268 -35.41 36.90 4.12
C GLU A 268 -34.58 35.60 4.03
N VAL A 269 -33.35 35.74 3.55
CA VAL A 269 -32.35 34.68 3.50
C VAL A 269 -31.00 35.25 3.94
N VAL A 270 -30.21 34.46 4.65
CA VAL A 270 -28.87 34.85 5.09
C VAL A 270 -27.88 34.17 4.16
N VAL A 271 -27.06 34.96 3.48
CA VAL A 271 -26.19 34.52 2.37
C VAL A 271 -24.74 34.93 2.60
N ALA A 272 -23.80 34.11 2.12
CA ALA A 272 -22.38 34.40 2.12
C ALA A 272 -21.80 34.26 0.70
N PRO A 273 -20.99 35.24 0.23
CA PRO A 273 -20.21 35.10 -0.99
C PRO A 273 -18.97 34.23 -0.73
N ARG A 274 -18.26 33.84 -1.79
CA ARG A 274 -16.93 33.23 -1.70
C ARG A 274 -15.87 34.30 -1.37
N PRO A 275 -14.75 33.95 -0.69
CA PRO A 275 -14.36 32.61 -0.23
C PRO A 275 -14.92 32.23 1.15
N LEU A 276 -14.90 30.93 1.44
CA LEU A 276 -15.29 30.37 2.74
C LEU A 276 -14.20 30.66 3.79
N VAL A 277 -14.58 30.75 5.07
CA VAL A 277 -13.72 31.17 6.19
C VAL A 277 -13.34 29.97 7.05
N VAL A 278 -12.05 29.82 7.35
CA VAL A 278 -11.57 28.83 8.34
C VAL A 278 -11.83 29.38 9.75
N PRO A 279 -12.56 28.65 10.63
CA PRO A 279 -12.89 29.17 11.97
C PRO A 279 -11.64 29.45 12.81
N THR A 280 -11.58 30.62 13.43
CA THR A 280 -10.50 30.98 14.38
C THR A 280 -11.02 30.86 15.81
N VAL A 281 -10.37 30.05 16.65
CA VAL A 281 -10.81 29.84 18.05
C VAL A 281 -10.33 30.98 18.93
N ILE A 282 -11.25 31.62 19.68
CA ILE A 282 -10.94 32.67 20.66
C ILE A 282 -11.11 32.11 22.07
N SER A 283 -10.08 32.21 22.89
CA SER A 283 -10.05 31.76 24.29
C SER A 283 -10.43 32.89 25.27
N SER A 284 -11.29 32.59 26.23
CA SER A 284 -11.51 33.43 27.42
C SER A 284 -11.54 32.54 28.67
N GLY A 285 -10.66 32.83 29.63
CA GLY A 285 -10.34 31.90 30.73
C GLY A 285 -11.10 32.15 32.04
N GLY A 286 -11.21 31.08 32.84
CA GLY A 286 -11.69 31.10 34.22
C GLY A 286 -11.81 29.69 34.80
N ALA A 287 -11.07 29.38 35.86
CA ALA A 287 -11.10 28.13 36.64
C ALA A 287 -11.38 28.46 38.13
N PRO A 288 -11.73 27.51 39.03
CA PRO A 288 -11.82 26.04 38.89
C PRO A 288 -13.28 25.53 39.17
N SER A 289 -13.63 24.27 39.53
CA SER A 289 -12.88 23.07 39.98
C SER A 289 -13.67 21.76 39.80
N GLU A 290 -12.92 20.66 39.63
CA GLU A 290 -13.24 19.24 39.93
C GLU A 290 -14.36 18.48 39.15
N ASP A 291 -13.84 17.56 38.33
CA ASP A 291 -14.24 16.15 38.13
C ASP A 291 -15.04 15.72 36.87
N THR A 292 -14.58 14.59 36.32
CA THR A 292 -15.09 13.75 35.22
C THR A 292 -15.18 14.30 33.78
N GLY A 293 -14.41 13.66 32.89
CA GLY A 293 -14.81 13.40 31.50
C GLY A 293 -14.28 14.36 30.43
N GLU A 294 -13.10 14.09 29.89
CA GLU A 294 -12.71 14.63 28.57
C GLU A 294 -13.58 14.00 27.48
N PRO A 295 -14.12 14.78 26.52
CA PRO A 295 -14.85 14.23 25.39
C PRO A 295 -13.87 13.63 24.38
N THR A 296 -14.00 12.32 24.16
CA THR A 296 -13.26 11.58 23.14
C THR A 296 -13.46 12.13 21.73
N GLU A 297 -12.44 11.96 20.90
CA GLU A 297 -12.55 12.05 19.44
C GLU A 297 -13.77 11.27 18.94
N ILE A 298 -14.36 11.72 17.82
CA ILE A 298 -15.43 10.98 17.15
C ILE A 298 -14.81 9.84 16.34
N THR A 299 -14.32 8.83 17.06
CA THR A 299 -14.23 7.45 16.55
C THR A 299 -15.65 6.96 16.27
N TYR A 300 -15.98 6.73 14.99
CA TYR A 300 -17.18 5.95 14.67
C TYR A 300 -16.91 4.46 14.91
N ASP A 301 -17.29 4.05 16.11
CA ASP A 301 -17.64 2.70 16.57
C ASP A 301 -16.55 1.66 16.84
N GLU A 302 -15.90 1.81 18.00
CA GLU A 302 -15.97 0.75 19.02
C GLU A 302 -16.80 1.18 20.25
N ALA A 303 -18.12 1.07 20.16
CA ALA A 303 -19.02 1.28 21.30
C ALA A 303 -19.98 0.09 21.54
N ARG A 304 -19.39 -1.05 21.93
CA ARG A 304 -20.04 -2.12 22.71
C ARG A 304 -21.44 -2.54 22.27
N TYR A 305 -21.48 -3.49 21.33
CA TYR A 305 -22.54 -4.50 21.34
C TYR A 305 -22.76 -5.05 22.77
N PRO A 306 -24.01 -5.22 23.24
CA PRO A 306 -24.27 -5.93 24.49
C PRO A 306 -23.88 -7.40 24.31
N ALA A 307 -22.65 -7.73 24.71
CA ALA A 307 -22.02 -9.06 24.69
C ALA A 307 -22.56 -10.01 23.60
N ARG A 308 -22.53 -9.57 22.34
CA ARG A 308 -22.87 -10.46 21.22
C ARG A 308 -21.81 -11.56 21.15
N PRO A 309 -22.17 -12.78 20.72
CA PRO A 309 -21.33 -13.95 20.96
C PRO A 309 -19.93 -13.79 20.37
N ARG A 310 -18.93 -14.35 21.08
CA ARG A 310 -17.59 -14.70 20.59
C ARG A 310 -17.64 -14.95 19.08
N ARG A 311 -16.78 -14.27 18.29
CA ARG A 311 -16.69 -14.33 16.81
C ARG A 311 -17.21 -15.71 16.33
N LEU A 312 -18.46 -15.78 15.87
CA LEU A 312 -18.95 -16.93 15.12
C LEU A 312 -18.37 -16.82 13.70
N ARG A 313 -17.03 -16.90 13.63
CA ARG A 313 -16.34 -17.42 12.45
C ARG A 313 -17.06 -18.74 12.16
N PRO A 314 -17.55 -19.00 10.93
CA PRO A 314 -17.89 -20.34 10.55
C PRO A 314 -16.67 -21.19 10.86
N GLN A 315 -16.75 -22.08 11.85
CA GLN A 315 -15.77 -23.14 11.95
C GLN A 315 -15.97 -23.99 10.71
N ALA A 316 -15.13 -23.75 9.70
CA ALA A 316 -14.63 -24.84 8.88
C ALA A 316 -13.97 -25.83 9.84
N GLN A 317 -14.77 -26.73 10.42
CA GLN A 317 -14.25 -28.04 10.71
C GLN A 317 -13.97 -28.68 9.35
N LEU A 318 -12.80 -28.37 8.80
CA LEU A 318 -11.91 -29.41 8.28
C LEU A 318 -11.71 -30.39 9.43
N GLY A 319 -12.73 -31.22 9.65
CA GLY A 319 -12.81 -32.07 10.81
C GLY A 319 -11.56 -32.91 10.81
N THR A 320 -10.86 -32.97 11.94
CA THR A 320 -9.66 -33.78 12.14
C THR A 320 -10.03 -35.24 11.93
N ARG A 321 -10.06 -35.64 10.65
CA ARG A 321 -10.44 -36.95 10.15
C ARG A 321 -9.44 -37.89 10.75
N ARG A 322 -9.87 -38.57 11.82
CA ARG A 322 -9.05 -39.39 12.69
C ARG A 322 -8.24 -40.34 11.81
N ARG A 323 -6.96 -40.00 11.57
CA ARG A 323 -6.08 -40.62 10.57
C ARG A 323 -5.95 -42.10 10.90
N ARG A 324 -6.81 -42.93 10.29
CA ARG A 324 -6.63 -44.38 10.27
C ARG A 324 -5.50 -44.63 9.29
N ALA A 325 -4.33 -44.99 9.80
CA ALA A 325 -3.28 -45.54 8.96
C ALA A 325 -3.88 -46.69 8.13
N PRO A 326 -3.93 -46.59 6.79
CA PRO A 326 -4.36 -47.70 5.97
C PRO A 326 -3.38 -48.85 6.15
N HIS A 327 -3.82 -50.09 5.90
CA HIS A 327 -2.88 -51.20 5.79
C HIS A 327 -1.84 -50.83 4.72
N ARG A 328 -0.57 -50.66 5.12
CA ARG A 328 0.55 -50.27 4.25
C ARG A 328 0.67 -51.28 3.10
N ARG A 329 0.07 -50.92 1.97
CA ARG A 329 0.14 -51.59 0.67
C ARG A 329 1.06 -50.78 -0.26
N THR A 330 1.19 -51.23 -1.50
CA THR A 330 1.97 -50.52 -2.54
C THR A 330 1.53 -49.06 -2.67
N ALA A 331 2.49 -48.19 -2.97
CA ALA A 331 2.31 -46.75 -3.04
C ALA A 331 2.28 -46.31 -4.52
N ASP A 332 1.25 -46.74 -5.23
CA ASP A 332 1.02 -46.52 -6.65
C ASP A 332 -0.47 -46.25 -6.94
N GLY A 333 -0.80 -45.81 -8.16
CA GLY A 333 -2.17 -45.45 -8.55
C GLY A 333 -3.17 -46.61 -8.50
N THR A 334 -2.72 -47.87 -8.52
CA THR A 334 -3.60 -49.05 -8.44
C THR A 334 -4.13 -49.31 -7.02
N ASN A 335 -3.62 -48.58 -6.01
CA ASN A 335 -4.08 -48.66 -4.63
C ASN A 335 -5.00 -47.48 -4.27
N PRO A 336 -6.34 -47.65 -4.24
CA PRO A 336 -7.27 -46.56 -3.97
C PRO A 336 -7.10 -45.94 -2.58
N ALA A 337 -6.54 -46.68 -1.60
CA ALA A 337 -6.27 -46.15 -0.27
C ALA A 337 -5.06 -45.20 -0.26
N TYR A 338 -4.12 -45.35 -1.21
CA TYR A 338 -2.99 -44.44 -1.38
C TYR A 338 -3.43 -43.17 -2.11
N VAL A 339 -4.13 -43.31 -3.25
CA VAL A 339 -4.73 -42.18 -3.98
C VAL A 339 -5.63 -41.35 -3.05
N ALA A 340 -6.52 -42.00 -2.28
CA ALA A 340 -7.38 -41.29 -1.33
C ALA A 340 -6.62 -40.65 -0.15
N TRP A 341 -5.42 -41.11 0.20
CA TRP A 341 -4.57 -40.47 1.20
C TRP A 341 -3.86 -39.24 0.64
N LEU A 342 -3.33 -39.33 -0.59
CA LEU A 342 -2.76 -38.19 -1.33
C LEU A 342 -3.80 -37.08 -1.50
N VAL A 343 -5.02 -37.40 -1.94
CA VAL A 343 -6.12 -36.40 -2.07
C VAL A 343 -6.47 -35.75 -0.73
N GLN A 344 -6.21 -36.40 0.41
CA GLN A 344 -6.38 -35.81 1.75
C GLN A 344 -5.19 -34.95 2.21
N GLN A 345 -4.10 -34.89 1.45
CA GLN A 345 -2.96 -34.00 1.71
C GLN A 345 -2.80 -32.92 0.60
N SER A 346 -3.70 -32.87 -0.38
CA SER A 346 -3.51 -32.04 -1.59
C SER A 346 -4.03 -30.62 -1.42
N MET A 347 -3.23 -29.66 -1.85
CA MET A 347 -3.57 -28.24 -1.81
C MET A 347 -4.75 -27.92 -2.74
N LEU A 348 -4.86 -28.59 -3.90
CA LEU A 348 -5.99 -28.41 -4.81
C LEU A 348 -7.32 -28.88 -4.18
N ALA A 349 -7.32 -29.99 -3.44
CA ALA A 349 -8.51 -30.49 -2.76
C ALA A 349 -8.95 -29.58 -1.59
N ASP A 350 -7.98 -29.05 -0.83
CA ASP A 350 -8.25 -28.08 0.23
C ASP A 350 -8.78 -26.75 -0.36
N ALA A 351 -8.21 -26.27 -1.47
CA ALA A 351 -8.67 -25.11 -2.22
C ALA A 351 -10.13 -25.23 -2.69
N GLU A 352 -10.59 -26.41 -3.11
CA GLU A 352 -12.01 -26.65 -3.40
C GLU A 352 -12.91 -26.55 -2.16
N GLY A 353 -12.43 -27.02 -1.01
CA GLY A 353 -13.13 -26.91 0.26
C GLY A 353 -13.34 -25.45 0.68
N LEU A 354 -12.26 -24.68 0.65
CA LEU A 354 -12.23 -23.24 0.95
C LEU A 354 -13.11 -22.42 0.00
N SER A 355 -12.96 -22.64 -1.31
CA SER A 355 -13.71 -21.89 -2.34
C SER A 355 -15.23 -22.03 -2.19
N ARG A 356 -15.72 -23.20 -1.74
CA ARG A 356 -17.16 -23.42 -1.49
C ARG A 356 -17.71 -22.59 -0.32
N GLN A 357 -16.88 -22.16 0.62
CA GLN A 357 -17.30 -21.32 1.75
C GLN A 357 -17.45 -19.84 1.36
N LEU A 358 -16.63 -19.38 0.41
CA LEU A 358 -16.56 -17.98 -0.03
C LEU A 358 -17.36 -17.72 -1.32
N SER A 359 -17.63 -18.74 -2.12
CA SER A 359 -18.45 -18.64 -3.33
C SER A 359 -19.86 -18.13 -3.01
N GLY A 360 -20.24 -17.00 -3.60
CA GLY A 360 -21.53 -16.34 -3.34
C GLY A 360 -21.63 -15.62 -1.99
N SER A 361 -20.54 -15.53 -1.22
CA SER A 361 -20.52 -14.86 0.09
C SER A 361 -20.48 -13.33 -0.04
N PRO A 362 -21.23 -12.57 0.79
CA PRO A 362 -21.09 -11.11 0.90
C PRO A 362 -19.67 -10.64 1.23
N ALA A 363 -18.84 -11.49 1.85
CA ALA A 363 -17.43 -11.18 2.12
C ALA A 363 -16.64 -10.84 0.83
N MET A 364 -17.02 -11.43 -0.31
CA MET A 364 -16.39 -11.20 -1.61
C MET A 364 -16.78 -9.89 -2.29
N TRP A 365 -17.57 -9.02 -1.64
CA TRP A 365 -18.05 -7.75 -2.21
C TRP A 365 -17.66 -6.51 -1.40
N ARG A 366 -16.82 -6.68 -0.37
CA ARG A 366 -16.55 -5.62 0.63
C ARG A 366 -15.49 -4.60 0.25
N ASN A 367 -14.58 -4.94 -0.65
CA ASN A 367 -13.38 -4.14 -0.91
C ASN A 367 -13.21 -3.84 -2.42
N PRO A 368 -12.74 -2.64 -2.78
CA PRO A 368 -12.26 -2.37 -4.13
C PRO A 368 -11.00 -3.17 -4.41
N TYR A 369 -10.94 -3.81 -5.59
CA TYR A 369 -9.86 -4.73 -5.97
C TYR A 369 -9.34 -4.50 -7.40
N ALA A 370 -9.77 -3.45 -8.11
CA ALA A 370 -9.36 -3.25 -9.50
C ALA A 370 -7.95 -2.65 -9.66
N ARG A 371 -7.46 -1.86 -8.69
CA ARG A 371 -6.16 -1.18 -8.76
C ARG A 371 -5.33 -1.41 -7.49
N PRO A 372 -4.01 -1.58 -7.59
CA PRO A 372 -3.11 -1.56 -6.43
C PRO A 372 -3.30 -0.28 -5.61
N ASN A 373 -3.10 -0.37 -4.29
CA ASN A 373 -3.16 0.78 -3.39
C ASN A 373 -2.05 0.72 -2.33
N ALA A 374 -0.85 1.06 -2.78
CA ALA A 374 0.36 1.17 -1.97
C ALA A 374 0.15 1.94 -0.65
N ARG A 375 -0.46 3.13 -0.69
CA ARG A 375 -0.69 3.94 0.52
C ARG A 375 -1.66 3.29 1.50
N ARG A 376 -2.71 2.57 1.04
CA ARG A 376 -3.56 1.76 1.93
C ARG A 376 -2.78 0.61 2.57
N ALA A 377 -1.92 -0.08 1.80
CA ALA A 377 -1.08 -1.14 2.33
C ALA A 377 -0.12 -0.61 3.41
N VAL A 378 0.62 0.46 3.11
CA VAL A 378 1.51 1.15 4.07
C VAL A 378 0.76 1.66 5.31
N SER A 379 -0.46 2.21 5.16
CA SER A 379 -1.30 2.62 6.29
C SER A 379 -1.87 1.47 7.12
N THR A 380 -1.79 0.23 6.64
CA THR A 380 -2.19 -0.96 7.41
C THR A 380 -1.06 -1.42 8.33
N SER A 381 0.19 -1.33 7.86
CA SER A 381 1.41 -1.55 8.64
C SER A 381 2.60 -0.97 7.88
N SER A 382 3.34 -0.07 8.53
CA SER A 382 4.39 0.78 7.96
C SER A 382 5.81 0.43 8.41
N VAL A 383 5.96 -0.43 9.42
CA VAL A 383 7.23 -0.86 10.04
C VAL A 383 7.18 -2.36 10.36
N TRP A 384 7.87 -3.18 9.58
CA TRP A 384 7.79 -4.64 9.66
C TRP A 384 9.02 -5.27 10.30
N PHE A 385 8.80 -6.18 11.25
CA PHE A 385 9.79 -7.17 11.65
C PHE A 385 9.81 -8.33 10.65
N THR A 386 10.94 -8.55 9.97
CA THR A 386 11.15 -9.72 9.10
C THR A 386 11.75 -10.86 9.91
N ALA A 387 10.97 -11.91 10.11
CA ALA A 387 11.39 -13.09 10.83
C ALA A 387 12.07 -14.10 9.89
N TYR A 388 13.04 -14.85 10.43
CA TYR A 388 13.56 -16.04 9.77
C TYR A 388 13.50 -17.22 10.77
N PRO A 389 12.50 -18.12 10.65
CA PRO A 389 12.12 -19.03 11.72
C PRO A 389 13.25 -19.87 12.32
N ILE A 390 14.18 -20.34 11.50
CA ILE A 390 15.29 -21.21 11.92
C ILE A 390 16.38 -20.47 12.71
N SER A 391 16.37 -19.13 12.74
CA SER A 391 17.37 -18.30 13.43
C SER A 391 16.83 -17.66 14.72
N LEU A 392 15.54 -17.83 15.04
CA LEU A 392 15.02 -17.41 16.34
C LEU A 392 15.36 -18.44 17.43
N ILE A 393 15.89 -17.98 18.55
CA ILE A 393 16.05 -18.78 19.77
C ILE A 393 14.75 -18.68 20.58
N THR A 394 14.08 -19.82 20.78
CA THR A 394 12.84 -19.95 21.57
C THR A 394 13.12 -20.59 22.94
N ARG A 395 12.13 -20.63 23.84
CA ARG A 395 12.26 -21.43 25.08
C ARG A 395 12.38 -22.93 24.76
N PRO A 396 13.02 -23.74 25.62
CA PRO A 396 13.05 -25.20 25.44
C PRO A 396 11.66 -25.83 25.33
N GLY A 397 11.32 -26.35 24.15
CA GLY A 397 10.03 -26.97 23.84
C GLY A 397 8.94 -26.01 23.34
N GLU A 398 9.26 -24.74 23.13
CA GLU A 398 8.39 -23.72 22.53
C GLU A 398 8.62 -23.63 21.01
N SER A 399 7.53 -23.57 20.24
CA SER A 399 7.58 -23.45 18.77
C SER A 399 7.95 -22.02 18.34
N PHE A 400 8.34 -21.85 17.08
CA PHE A 400 8.58 -20.52 16.51
C PHE A 400 7.33 -19.64 16.62
N LEU A 401 6.16 -20.17 16.21
CA LEU A 401 4.89 -19.45 16.22
C LEU A 401 4.45 -19.09 17.65
N ALA A 402 4.61 -19.99 18.62
CA ALA A 402 4.37 -19.67 20.03
C ALA A 402 5.31 -18.56 20.54
N SER A 403 6.58 -18.58 20.14
CA SER A 403 7.56 -17.57 20.55
C SER A 403 7.30 -16.18 19.93
N VAL A 404 6.77 -16.09 18.70
CA VAL A 404 6.36 -14.79 18.10
C VAL A 404 4.95 -14.36 18.49
N ALA A 405 4.17 -15.22 19.15
CA ALA A 405 2.93 -14.87 19.85
C ALA A 405 3.14 -14.41 21.31
N ASP A 406 4.38 -14.33 21.81
CA ASP A 406 4.67 -13.85 23.17
C ASP A 406 4.30 -12.37 23.31
N GLU A 407 3.32 -12.04 24.16
CA GLU A 407 2.87 -10.66 24.42
C GLU A 407 4.03 -9.71 24.78
N ARG A 408 5.14 -10.22 25.36
CA ARG A 408 6.31 -9.40 25.70
C ARG A 408 7.13 -9.01 24.47
N LEU A 409 7.07 -9.79 23.37
CA LEU A 409 7.64 -9.41 22.08
C LEU A 409 6.83 -8.27 21.47
N TRP A 410 5.50 -8.42 21.43
CA TRP A 410 4.60 -7.40 20.90
C TRP A 410 4.63 -6.11 21.72
N THR A 411 4.68 -6.21 23.05
CA THR A 411 4.92 -5.06 23.95
C THR A 411 6.25 -4.36 23.66
N ALA A 412 7.28 -5.07 23.20
CA ALA A 412 8.56 -4.47 22.80
C ALA A 412 8.49 -3.87 21.38
N PHE A 413 7.80 -4.52 20.44
CA PHE A 413 7.54 -4.02 19.08
C PHE A 413 6.73 -2.72 19.10
N GLU A 414 5.60 -2.70 19.81
CA GLU A 414 4.76 -1.51 20.02
C GLU A 414 5.59 -0.35 20.63
N GLN A 415 6.42 -0.63 21.63
CA GLN A 415 7.31 0.37 22.23
C GLN A 415 8.38 0.91 21.28
N ILE A 416 8.82 0.13 20.30
CA ILE A 416 9.78 0.55 19.26
C ILE A 416 9.06 1.28 18.12
N GLY A 417 7.78 0.99 17.88
CA GLY A 417 7.02 1.43 16.71
C GLY A 417 7.08 0.45 15.54
N ILE A 418 7.21 -0.85 15.83
CA ILE A 418 7.04 -1.96 14.87
C ILE A 418 5.57 -2.36 14.89
N ASP A 419 4.91 -2.32 13.72
CA ASP A 419 3.46 -2.51 13.54
C ASP A 419 3.14 -3.72 12.63
N GLY A 420 4.13 -4.53 12.26
CA GLY A 420 3.91 -5.75 11.46
C GLY A 420 4.97 -6.83 11.66
N ILE A 421 4.60 -8.08 11.39
CA ILE A 421 5.52 -9.22 11.29
C ILE A 421 5.35 -9.95 9.97
N HIS A 422 6.43 -10.11 9.21
CA HIS A 422 6.52 -11.11 8.14
C HIS A 422 7.12 -12.39 8.73
N THR A 423 6.35 -13.48 8.76
CA THR A 423 6.76 -14.71 9.46
C THR A 423 7.81 -15.53 8.72
N GLY A 424 7.97 -15.31 7.42
CA GLY A 424 8.63 -16.25 6.52
C GLY A 424 7.79 -17.52 6.28
N PRO A 425 8.31 -18.48 5.48
CA PRO A 425 7.58 -19.68 5.11
C PRO A 425 7.46 -20.66 6.28
N VAL A 426 6.23 -20.79 6.82
CA VAL A 426 5.92 -21.67 7.97
C VAL A 426 4.97 -22.83 7.65
N LYS A 427 4.52 -22.96 6.39
CA LYS A 427 3.69 -24.08 5.92
C LYS A 427 4.55 -25.26 5.46
N LYS A 428 3.99 -26.47 5.50
CA LYS A 428 4.71 -27.71 5.15
C LYS A 428 5.26 -27.68 3.73
N ALA A 429 6.48 -28.17 3.58
CA ALA A 429 7.23 -28.18 2.34
C ALA A 429 8.02 -29.50 2.16
N GLY A 430 8.66 -29.67 1.00
CA GLY A 430 9.39 -30.88 0.64
C GLY A 430 8.67 -31.72 -0.40
N GLY A 431 8.36 -32.95 -0.03
CA GLY A 431 7.73 -33.88 -0.96
C GLY A 431 7.24 -35.15 -0.27
N ILE A 432 6.80 -36.11 -1.08
CA ILE A 432 6.31 -37.40 -0.61
C ILE A 432 7.06 -38.52 -1.35
N THR A 433 7.58 -39.48 -0.61
CA THR A 433 8.14 -40.74 -1.13
C THR A 433 7.36 -41.91 -0.53
N GLY A 434 6.52 -42.54 -1.35
CA GLY A 434 5.57 -43.53 -0.86
C GLY A 434 4.63 -42.92 0.17
N TRP A 435 4.61 -43.45 1.40
CA TRP A 435 3.73 -42.97 2.48
C TRP A 435 4.39 -41.96 3.42
N GLU A 436 5.60 -41.51 3.10
CA GLU A 436 6.46 -40.75 4.02
C GLU A 436 6.84 -39.40 3.41
N GLU A 437 6.74 -38.34 4.21
CA GLU A 437 7.11 -36.96 3.84
C GLU A 437 8.65 -36.87 3.77
N THR A 438 9.17 -36.12 2.81
CA THR A 438 10.61 -35.83 2.66
C THR A 438 10.90 -34.38 3.08
N PRO A 439 12.08 -34.08 3.64
CA PRO A 439 12.44 -32.71 4.01
C PRO A 439 12.33 -31.70 2.87
N SER A 440 12.09 -30.43 3.20
CA SER A 440 12.18 -29.30 2.26
C SER A 440 13.56 -29.27 1.59
N VAL A 441 13.59 -29.09 0.26
CA VAL A 441 14.84 -28.85 -0.48
C VAL A 441 15.20 -27.37 -0.57
N ASP A 442 14.30 -26.46 -0.17
CA ASP A 442 14.49 -25.01 -0.36
C ASP A 442 13.92 -24.15 0.78
N GLY A 443 14.31 -24.42 2.03
CA GLY A 443 14.00 -23.54 3.17
C GLY A 443 12.49 -23.37 3.46
N HIS A 444 11.67 -24.33 3.03
CA HIS A 444 10.20 -24.32 3.03
C HIS A 444 9.49 -23.51 1.92
N PHE A 445 10.20 -23.04 0.89
CA PHE A 445 9.56 -22.49 -0.32
C PHE A 445 8.99 -23.58 -1.24
N ASP A 446 9.47 -24.82 -1.16
CA ASP A 446 8.93 -25.98 -1.87
C ASP A 446 7.65 -26.55 -1.21
N ARG A 447 6.62 -25.70 -1.08
CA ARG A 447 5.35 -25.95 -0.34
C ARG A 447 4.56 -27.16 -0.87
N ILE A 448 4.03 -27.98 0.03
CA ILE A 448 3.23 -29.18 -0.28
C ILE A 448 1.87 -29.26 0.44
N SER A 449 1.54 -28.29 1.29
CA SER A 449 0.26 -28.20 1.99
C SER A 449 -0.05 -26.75 2.37
N THR A 450 -1.33 -26.43 2.58
CA THR A 450 -1.79 -25.18 3.20
C THR A 450 -1.54 -25.15 4.71
N GLN A 451 -1.33 -26.32 5.33
CA GLN A 451 -1.15 -26.50 6.77
C GLN A 451 0.23 -26.04 7.25
N ILE A 452 0.27 -25.50 8.47
CA ILE A 452 1.49 -25.16 9.20
C ILE A 452 2.38 -26.40 9.40
N ASP A 453 3.69 -26.21 9.28
CA ASP A 453 4.67 -27.26 9.56
C ASP A 453 4.86 -27.44 11.09
N PRO A 454 4.74 -28.67 11.62
CA PRO A 454 5.00 -28.97 13.03
C PRO A 454 6.39 -28.56 13.54
N LEU A 455 7.37 -28.32 12.66
CA LEU A 455 8.66 -27.74 13.00
C LEU A 455 8.54 -26.31 13.55
N PHE A 456 7.60 -25.52 13.01
CA PHE A 456 7.41 -24.11 13.36
C PHE A 456 6.24 -23.86 14.30
N GLY A 457 5.27 -24.77 14.36
CA GLY A 457 4.18 -24.74 15.34
C GLY A 457 2.90 -25.39 14.85
N THR A 458 1.77 -24.77 15.20
CA THR A 458 0.43 -25.22 14.80
C THR A 458 -0.39 -24.07 14.19
N GLU A 459 -1.49 -24.40 13.50
CA GLU A 459 -2.43 -23.38 13.02
C GLU A 459 -3.06 -22.57 14.15
N ASP A 460 -3.30 -23.17 15.32
CA ASP A 460 -3.85 -22.47 16.48
C ASP A 460 -2.81 -21.50 17.09
N GLU A 461 -1.52 -21.86 17.05
CA GLU A 461 -0.43 -20.92 17.37
C GLU A 461 -0.33 -19.81 16.31
N PHE A 462 -0.46 -20.09 15.01
CA PHE A 462 -0.48 -19.06 13.97
C PHE A 462 -1.66 -18.08 14.15
N ARG A 463 -2.86 -18.61 14.44
CA ARG A 463 -4.04 -17.79 14.79
C ARG A 463 -3.78 -16.97 16.05
N ALA A 464 -3.05 -17.49 17.03
CA ALA A 464 -2.64 -16.73 18.21
C ALA A 464 -1.64 -15.61 17.87
N VAL A 465 -0.70 -15.80 16.93
CA VAL A 465 0.15 -14.70 16.42
C VAL A 465 -0.73 -13.59 15.85
N CYS A 466 -1.74 -13.93 15.05
CA CYS A 466 -2.66 -12.94 14.47
C CYS A 466 -3.53 -12.25 15.55
N GLU A 467 -4.04 -13.00 16.53
CA GLU A 467 -4.87 -12.44 17.62
C GLU A 467 -4.06 -11.56 18.59
N VAL A 468 -2.77 -11.84 18.82
CA VAL A 468 -1.88 -10.98 19.61
C VAL A 468 -1.40 -9.77 18.80
N ALA A 469 -1.13 -9.93 17.50
CA ALA A 469 -0.84 -8.81 16.59
C ALA A 469 -2.01 -7.81 16.57
N ASP A 470 -3.24 -8.28 16.29
CA ASP A 470 -4.49 -7.49 16.35
C ASP A 470 -4.59 -6.70 17.66
N ALA A 471 -4.28 -7.34 18.80
CA ALA A 471 -4.38 -6.74 20.13
C ALA A 471 -3.35 -5.64 20.42
N HIS A 472 -2.22 -5.62 19.72
CA HIS A 472 -1.20 -4.56 19.77
C HIS A 472 -1.26 -3.61 18.55
N GLY A 473 -2.34 -3.66 17.76
CA GLY A 473 -2.52 -2.82 16.56
C GLY A 473 -1.59 -3.18 15.40
N GLY A 474 -1.01 -4.38 15.42
CA GLY A 474 -0.08 -4.86 14.41
C GLY A 474 -0.69 -5.82 13.39
N SER A 475 0.03 -6.07 12.29
CA SER A 475 -0.39 -6.97 11.21
C SER A 475 0.51 -8.21 11.05
N VAL A 476 -0.06 -9.32 10.58
CA VAL A 476 0.70 -10.53 10.20
C VAL A 476 0.73 -10.68 8.69
N ILE A 477 1.93 -10.88 8.15
CA ILE A 477 2.23 -11.07 6.73
C ILE A 477 2.76 -12.52 6.54
N ASP A 478 2.10 -13.29 5.68
CA ASP A 478 2.45 -14.69 5.34
C ASP A 478 2.98 -14.78 3.89
N ASP A 479 3.55 -15.92 3.53
CA ASP A 479 4.07 -16.21 2.19
C ASP A 479 3.09 -17.03 1.36
N ILE A 480 2.98 -16.76 0.06
CA ILE A 480 2.43 -17.70 -0.93
C ILE A 480 3.39 -17.87 -2.12
N VAL A 481 3.37 -19.07 -2.71
CA VAL A 481 4.31 -19.47 -3.78
C VAL A 481 3.51 -19.76 -5.07
N PRO A 482 3.15 -18.74 -5.86
CA PRO A 482 2.41 -18.90 -7.11
C PRO A 482 3.17 -19.62 -8.25
N GLY A 483 4.50 -19.65 -8.21
CA GLY A 483 5.32 -20.16 -9.32
C GLY A 483 5.58 -21.67 -9.33
N HIS A 484 5.51 -22.34 -8.18
CA HIS A 484 5.83 -23.77 -8.05
C HIS A 484 5.24 -24.37 -6.76
N THR A 485 5.20 -25.70 -6.69
CA THR A 485 5.01 -26.44 -5.42
C THR A 485 6.26 -27.26 -5.11
N GLY A 486 6.33 -27.93 -3.97
CA GLY A 486 7.21 -29.09 -3.77
C GLY A 486 6.66 -30.35 -4.46
N LYS A 487 7.36 -31.49 -4.35
CA LYS A 487 6.90 -32.80 -4.87
C LYS A 487 5.90 -33.48 -3.94
N GLY A 488 4.87 -32.72 -3.57
CA GLY A 488 3.81 -33.09 -2.64
C GLY A 488 2.76 -34.04 -3.20
N ALA A 489 1.62 -34.11 -2.53
CA ALA A 489 0.54 -34.98 -2.95
C ALA A 489 -0.05 -34.59 -4.31
N ASP A 490 -0.17 -33.30 -4.59
CA ASP A 490 -0.63 -32.77 -5.87
C ASP A 490 0.26 -33.26 -7.03
N PHE A 491 1.59 -33.20 -6.89
CA PHE A 491 2.55 -33.74 -7.87
C PHE A 491 2.45 -35.26 -8.02
N ARG A 492 2.34 -36.02 -6.92
CA ARG A 492 2.18 -37.49 -7.01
C ARG A 492 0.87 -37.91 -7.67
N LEU A 493 -0.21 -37.15 -7.49
CA LEU A 493 -1.48 -37.38 -8.18
C LEU A 493 -1.40 -37.01 -9.68
N ALA A 494 -0.64 -35.96 -10.00
CA ALA A 494 -0.33 -35.56 -11.37
C ALA A 494 0.46 -36.65 -12.12
N GLU A 495 1.54 -37.18 -11.54
CA GLU A 495 2.31 -38.29 -12.11
C GLU A 495 1.45 -39.55 -12.39
N MET A 496 0.40 -39.77 -11.58
CA MET A 496 -0.54 -40.88 -11.74
C MET A 496 -1.69 -40.63 -12.72
N GLY A 497 -1.74 -39.46 -13.37
CA GLY A 497 -2.83 -39.09 -14.28
C GLY A 497 -4.19 -39.00 -13.59
N HIS A 498 -4.24 -38.59 -12.32
CA HIS A 498 -5.49 -38.50 -11.56
C HIS A 498 -6.18 -37.16 -11.80
N GLY A 499 -7.41 -37.16 -12.33
CA GLY A 499 -8.26 -35.97 -12.45
C GLY A 499 -7.57 -34.77 -13.13
N ASP A 500 -7.78 -33.58 -12.59
CA ASP A 500 -7.20 -32.32 -13.10
C ASP A 500 -5.74 -32.09 -12.63
N TYR A 501 -5.17 -32.98 -11.80
CA TYR A 501 -3.86 -32.75 -11.17
C TYR A 501 -2.68 -32.57 -12.13
N PRO A 502 -2.60 -33.24 -13.30
CA PRO A 502 -1.60 -32.93 -14.32
C PRO A 502 -1.63 -31.47 -14.78
N GLY A 503 -2.82 -30.87 -14.83
CA GLY A 503 -3.04 -29.46 -15.21
C GLY A 503 -2.57 -28.44 -14.17
N ILE A 504 -2.08 -28.87 -13.01
CA ILE A 504 -1.40 -27.99 -12.04
C ILE A 504 -0.05 -27.55 -12.59
N TYR A 505 0.63 -28.38 -13.41
CA TYR A 505 2.05 -28.22 -13.74
C TYR A 505 2.32 -28.09 -15.23
N HIS A 506 3.46 -27.48 -15.56
CA HIS A 506 4.03 -27.57 -16.91
C HIS A 506 4.67 -28.96 -17.11
N MET A 507 3.84 -29.98 -17.34
CA MET A 507 4.26 -31.37 -17.53
C MET A 507 3.59 -32.04 -18.73
N VAL A 508 4.30 -32.95 -19.39
CA VAL A 508 3.87 -33.63 -20.62
C VAL A 508 4.11 -35.13 -20.50
N GLU A 509 3.07 -35.94 -20.73
CA GLU A 509 3.16 -37.41 -20.77
C GLU A 509 3.85 -37.80 -22.08
N ILE A 510 4.96 -38.54 -22.00
CA ILE A 510 5.71 -38.96 -23.18
C ILE A 510 5.19 -40.33 -23.65
N PRO A 511 4.74 -40.48 -24.91
CA PRO A 511 4.32 -41.76 -25.47
C PRO A 511 5.36 -42.85 -25.30
N ARG A 512 4.91 -44.09 -25.07
CA ARG A 512 5.77 -45.21 -24.67
C ARG A 512 6.78 -45.60 -25.75
N GLU A 513 6.41 -45.42 -27.01
CA GLU A 513 7.26 -45.53 -28.18
C GLU A 513 8.48 -44.58 -28.13
N ASP A 514 8.31 -43.40 -27.54
CA ASP A 514 9.31 -42.33 -27.49
C ASP A 514 10.07 -42.23 -26.16
N TRP A 515 9.88 -43.19 -25.25
CA TRP A 515 10.71 -43.31 -24.03
C TRP A 515 12.21 -43.51 -24.32
N HIS A 516 12.56 -43.89 -25.55
CA HIS A 516 13.95 -43.95 -26.02
C HIS A 516 14.62 -42.57 -26.15
N LEU A 517 13.84 -41.48 -26.12
CA LEU A 517 14.31 -40.10 -26.02
C LEU A 517 14.61 -39.70 -24.58
N LEU A 518 14.11 -40.44 -23.58
CA LEU A 518 14.25 -40.10 -22.18
C LEU A 518 15.47 -40.77 -21.53
N PRO A 519 16.17 -40.10 -20.61
CA PRO A 519 17.25 -40.69 -19.85
C PRO A 519 16.73 -41.74 -18.87
N ASP A 520 17.59 -42.69 -18.49
CA ASP A 520 17.31 -43.61 -17.39
C ASP A 520 17.32 -42.88 -16.04
N VAL A 521 16.36 -43.20 -15.17
CA VAL A 521 16.34 -42.68 -13.79
C VAL A 521 17.01 -43.69 -12.88
N LEU A 522 18.02 -43.24 -12.12
CA LEU A 522 18.78 -44.12 -11.22
C LEU A 522 17.89 -44.72 -10.10
N PRO A 523 18.10 -45.98 -9.70
CA PRO A 523 17.35 -46.59 -8.60
C PRO A 523 17.39 -45.74 -7.32
N GLY A 524 16.21 -45.47 -6.75
CA GLY A 524 16.07 -44.61 -5.57
C GLY A 524 15.92 -43.11 -5.87
N ARG A 525 15.95 -42.70 -7.15
CA ARG A 525 15.49 -41.38 -7.62
C ARG A 525 14.11 -41.50 -8.23
N ASP A 526 13.33 -40.41 -8.18
CA ASP A 526 12.01 -40.31 -8.81
C ASP A 526 12.03 -39.54 -10.14
N ALA A 527 13.07 -38.74 -10.38
CA ALA A 527 13.31 -38.01 -11.61
C ALA A 527 14.81 -37.81 -11.88
N VAL A 528 15.15 -37.39 -13.09
CA VAL A 528 16.49 -36.98 -13.50
C VAL A 528 16.41 -35.70 -14.34
N ASN A 529 17.34 -34.76 -14.14
CA ASN A 529 17.41 -33.54 -14.95
C ASN A 529 17.84 -33.88 -16.38
N LEU A 530 17.32 -33.15 -17.37
CA LEU A 530 17.73 -33.35 -18.76
C LEU A 530 19.06 -32.65 -19.03
N ASP A 531 19.94 -33.29 -19.81
CA ASP A 531 21.04 -32.58 -20.46
C ASP A 531 20.52 -31.74 -21.65
N ALA A 532 21.31 -30.77 -22.09
CA ALA A 532 20.93 -29.88 -23.19
C ALA A 532 20.67 -30.61 -24.52
N ILE A 533 21.29 -31.78 -24.73
CA ILE A 533 21.11 -32.59 -25.94
C ILE A 533 19.72 -33.25 -25.93
N THR A 534 19.27 -33.70 -24.76
CA THR A 534 17.99 -34.37 -24.55
C THR A 534 16.84 -33.38 -24.53
N GLU A 535 17.02 -32.22 -23.90
CA GLU A 535 16.11 -31.08 -23.98
C GLU A 535 15.86 -30.67 -25.44
N ALA A 536 16.94 -30.49 -26.23
CA ALA A 536 16.83 -30.15 -27.65
C ALA A 536 16.06 -31.23 -28.45
N ARG A 537 16.36 -32.53 -28.25
CA ARG A 537 15.65 -33.63 -28.93
C ARG A 537 14.15 -33.66 -28.62
N LEU A 538 13.76 -33.41 -27.37
CA LEU A 538 12.35 -33.36 -26.97
C LEU A 538 11.64 -32.11 -27.49
N ALA A 539 12.37 -30.99 -27.65
CA ALA A 539 11.86 -29.78 -28.28
C ALA A 539 11.67 -29.93 -29.80
N ASP A 540 12.63 -30.57 -30.48
CA ASP A 540 12.57 -30.93 -31.91
C ASP A 540 11.44 -31.92 -32.20
N ALA A 541 11.18 -32.86 -31.29
CA ALA A 541 10.05 -33.78 -31.34
C ALA A 541 8.69 -33.11 -31.02
N GLY A 542 8.71 -31.84 -30.56
CA GLY A 542 7.50 -31.07 -30.24
C GLY A 542 6.86 -31.37 -28.89
N TYR A 543 7.54 -32.11 -28.00
CA TYR A 543 7.03 -32.43 -26.66
C TYR A 543 7.17 -31.28 -25.66
N ILE A 544 8.23 -30.48 -25.77
CA ILE A 544 8.48 -29.31 -24.92
C ILE A 544 8.88 -28.10 -25.76
N ILE A 545 8.89 -26.92 -25.14
CA ILE A 545 9.34 -25.68 -25.77
C ILE A 545 10.87 -25.59 -25.92
N GLY A 546 11.63 -26.36 -25.12
CA GLY A 546 13.10 -26.37 -25.09
C GLY A 546 13.70 -25.44 -24.04
N ALA A 547 14.93 -25.00 -24.32
CA ALA A 547 15.72 -24.12 -23.44
C ALA A 547 15.02 -22.78 -23.20
N LEU A 548 15.13 -22.24 -21.98
CA LEU A 548 14.62 -20.93 -21.59
C LEU A 548 15.74 -19.88 -21.52
N GLN A 549 15.37 -18.60 -21.32
CA GLN A 549 16.29 -17.46 -21.20
C GLN A 549 17.48 -17.70 -20.25
N ARG A 550 17.27 -18.37 -19.11
CA ARG A 550 18.33 -18.79 -18.19
C ARG A 550 17.99 -20.10 -17.47
N VAL A 551 19.00 -20.75 -16.91
CA VAL A 551 18.87 -21.89 -15.99
C VAL A 551 19.30 -21.42 -14.60
N ILE A 552 18.33 -21.14 -13.73
CA ILE A 552 18.62 -20.74 -12.34
C ILE A 552 19.28 -21.93 -11.62
N PHE A 553 20.28 -21.67 -10.78
CA PHE A 553 21.11 -22.68 -10.13
C PHE A 553 21.76 -23.69 -11.10
N TYR A 554 22.20 -23.24 -12.29
CA TYR A 554 22.95 -24.08 -13.21
C TYR A 554 24.18 -24.71 -12.55
N GLN A 555 24.27 -26.04 -12.60
CA GLN A 555 25.39 -26.82 -12.08
C GLN A 555 25.60 -28.06 -12.96
N PRO A 556 26.76 -28.21 -13.64
CA PRO A 556 27.05 -29.33 -14.52
C PRO A 556 26.84 -30.69 -13.84
N GLY A 557 26.15 -31.61 -14.50
CA GLY A 557 25.81 -32.94 -13.98
C GLY A 557 24.77 -32.97 -12.85
N ILE A 558 24.19 -31.83 -12.44
CA ILE A 558 23.18 -31.73 -11.37
C ILE A 558 21.92 -31.01 -11.85
N LYS A 559 22.08 -29.78 -12.37
CA LYS A 559 21.03 -29.01 -13.06
C LYS A 559 21.62 -28.31 -14.27
N GLU A 560 21.48 -28.92 -15.44
CA GLU A 560 21.93 -28.36 -16.72
C GLU A 560 20.81 -27.65 -17.47
N THR A 561 19.55 -28.06 -17.26
CA THR A 561 18.35 -27.49 -17.90
C THR A 561 17.24 -27.24 -16.89
N ASN A 562 16.18 -26.54 -17.29
CA ASN A 562 14.97 -26.36 -16.47
C ASN A 562 13.98 -27.53 -16.59
N TRP A 563 14.35 -28.64 -17.22
CA TRP A 563 13.46 -29.79 -17.45
C TRP A 563 13.94 -31.04 -16.72
N SER A 564 13.03 -31.90 -16.29
CA SER A 564 13.36 -33.22 -15.72
C SER A 564 12.39 -34.28 -16.25
N ALA A 565 12.89 -35.50 -16.43
CA ALA A 565 12.08 -36.67 -16.74
C ALA A 565 11.82 -37.51 -15.49
N THR A 566 10.59 -37.96 -15.29
CA THR A 566 10.22 -38.87 -14.18
C THR A 566 10.70 -40.30 -14.44
N ALA A 567 10.74 -41.09 -13.37
CA ALA A 567 10.74 -42.55 -13.43
C ALA A 567 9.40 -43.08 -13.98
N GLU A 568 9.31 -44.39 -14.17
CA GLU A 568 8.04 -45.06 -14.47
C GLU A 568 7.06 -44.95 -13.28
N VAL A 569 5.87 -44.39 -13.51
CA VAL A 569 4.80 -44.28 -12.50
C VAL A 569 3.55 -44.99 -13.00
N THR A 570 2.99 -45.90 -12.19
CA THR A 570 1.72 -46.56 -12.49
C THR A 570 0.55 -45.68 -12.04
N GLY A 571 -0.24 -45.23 -13.01
CA GLY A 571 -1.38 -44.35 -12.78
C GLY A 571 -2.64 -45.03 -12.27
N VAL A 572 -3.67 -44.24 -12.00
CA VAL A 572 -4.94 -44.68 -11.39
C VAL A 572 -5.79 -45.59 -12.29
N ASP A 573 -5.49 -45.59 -13.59
CA ASP A 573 -6.06 -46.47 -14.61
C ASP A 573 -5.22 -47.74 -14.86
N GLY A 574 -4.10 -47.90 -14.13
CA GLY A 574 -3.16 -49.01 -14.30
C GLY A 574 -2.17 -48.86 -15.45
N GLN A 575 -2.18 -47.74 -16.19
CA GLN A 575 -1.17 -47.47 -17.22
C GLN A 575 0.13 -46.96 -16.59
N VAL A 576 1.27 -47.43 -17.10
CA VAL A 576 2.61 -46.98 -16.67
C VAL A 576 3.04 -45.82 -17.55
N ARG A 577 3.40 -44.71 -16.92
CA ARG A 577 3.70 -43.41 -17.55
C ARG A 577 5.12 -42.95 -17.26
N ARG A 578 5.62 -42.05 -18.11
CA ARG A 578 6.77 -41.18 -17.83
C ARG A 578 6.42 -39.78 -18.29
N TRP A 579 6.82 -38.78 -17.50
CA TRP A 579 6.54 -37.38 -17.75
C TRP A 579 7.83 -36.59 -17.92
N VAL A 580 7.78 -35.53 -18.71
CA VAL A 580 8.79 -34.45 -18.71
C VAL A 580 8.13 -33.21 -18.12
N TYR A 581 8.78 -32.57 -17.14
CA TYR A 581 8.21 -31.43 -16.42
C TYR A 581 9.23 -30.28 -16.22
N LEU A 582 8.70 -29.06 -16.15
CA LEU A 582 9.45 -27.82 -15.94
C LEU A 582 9.70 -27.55 -14.45
N HIS A 583 10.89 -27.05 -14.13
CA HIS A 583 11.30 -26.55 -12.81
C HIS A 583 12.33 -25.41 -12.99
N TYR A 584 11.98 -24.19 -12.57
CA TYR A 584 12.91 -23.05 -12.63
C TYR A 584 14.05 -23.19 -11.61
N PHE A 585 13.73 -23.57 -10.38
CA PHE A 585 14.65 -23.60 -9.23
C PHE A 585 15.33 -24.97 -9.09
N LYS A 586 15.03 -25.74 -8.03
CA LYS A 586 15.55 -27.10 -7.85
C LYS A 586 14.62 -28.13 -8.48
N GLN A 587 15.12 -29.33 -8.79
CA GLN A 587 14.31 -30.44 -9.35
C GLN A 587 13.07 -30.78 -8.50
N GLY A 588 13.11 -30.52 -7.19
CA GLY A 588 12.01 -30.70 -6.25
C GLY A 588 10.89 -29.66 -6.35
N GLN A 589 11.03 -28.62 -7.17
CA GLN A 589 10.12 -27.49 -7.32
C GLN A 589 9.44 -27.47 -8.71
N PRO A 590 8.52 -28.40 -9.03
CA PRO A 590 7.78 -28.41 -10.29
C PRO A 590 6.95 -27.13 -10.47
N SER A 591 7.09 -26.50 -11.64
CA SER A 591 6.50 -25.18 -11.93
C SER A 591 5.02 -25.27 -12.29
N ILE A 592 4.23 -24.36 -11.71
CA ILE A 592 2.77 -24.29 -11.87
C ILE A 592 2.40 -23.76 -13.26
N ASN A 593 1.41 -24.38 -13.91
CA ASN A 593 0.84 -23.95 -15.18
C ASN A 593 -0.40 -23.08 -14.96
N TRP A 594 -0.29 -21.79 -15.28
CA TRP A 594 -1.36 -20.81 -15.11
C TRP A 594 -2.38 -20.76 -16.26
N LEU A 595 -2.07 -21.36 -17.42
CA LEU A 595 -2.93 -21.40 -18.62
C LEU A 595 -3.37 -22.83 -19.01
N ASP A 596 -3.34 -23.77 -18.08
CA ASP A 596 -3.98 -25.07 -18.29
C ASP A 596 -5.51 -24.93 -18.42
N PRO A 597 -6.20 -25.63 -19.37
CA PRO A 597 -7.64 -25.54 -19.55
C PRO A 597 -8.51 -25.88 -18.32
N THR A 598 -7.98 -26.62 -17.34
CA THR A 598 -8.67 -26.93 -16.07
C THR A 598 -8.55 -25.80 -15.02
N PHE A 599 -7.61 -24.87 -15.23
CA PHE A 599 -7.17 -23.85 -14.27
C PHE A 599 -6.77 -24.43 -12.89
N ALA A 600 -6.34 -25.70 -12.82
CA ALA A 600 -6.01 -26.36 -11.56
C ALA A 600 -4.90 -25.62 -10.77
N GLY A 601 -3.84 -25.17 -11.45
CA GLY A 601 -2.78 -24.35 -10.85
C GLY A 601 -3.30 -23.04 -10.22
N MET A 602 -4.08 -22.27 -10.97
CA MET A 602 -4.70 -21.03 -10.49
C MET A 602 -5.65 -21.29 -9.30
N ARG A 603 -6.48 -22.34 -9.36
CA ARG A 603 -7.40 -22.74 -8.29
C ARG A 603 -6.65 -23.07 -6.98
N LEU A 604 -5.53 -23.80 -7.09
CA LEU A 604 -4.66 -24.14 -5.96
C LEU A 604 -4.10 -22.88 -5.29
N VAL A 605 -3.47 -21.98 -6.06
CA VAL A 605 -2.84 -20.76 -5.53
C VAL A 605 -3.87 -19.82 -4.90
N ILE A 606 -5.02 -19.62 -5.54
CA ILE A 606 -6.10 -18.79 -4.99
C ILE A 606 -6.67 -19.42 -3.71
N GLY A 607 -6.77 -20.75 -3.63
CA GLY A 607 -7.14 -21.44 -2.39
C GLY A 607 -6.16 -21.20 -1.24
N ASP A 608 -4.85 -21.30 -1.49
CA ASP A 608 -3.82 -21.07 -0.47
C ASP A 608 -3.81 -19.61 0.02
N ALA A 609 -3.98 -18.64 -0.88
CA ALA A 609 -4.14 -17.23 -0.52
C ALA A 609 -5.38 -17.00 0.39
N LEU A 610 -6.52 -17.60 0.02
CA LEU A 610 -7.76 -17.50 0.79
C LEU A 610 -7.68 -18.24 2.13
N HIS A 611 -6.91 -19.33 2.24
CA HIS A 611 -6.63 -20.00 3.52
C HIS A 611 -5.93 -19.06 4.50
N SER A 612 -4.84 -18.41 4.09
CA SER A 612 -4.09 -17.48 4.94
C SER A 612 -4.96 -16.30 5.41
N LEU A 613 -5.71 -15.69 4.50
CA LEU A 613 -6.53 -14.51 4.80
C LEU A 613 -7.80 -14.86 5.62
N ALA A 614 -8.51 -15.94 5.27
CA ALA A 614 -9.82 -16.23 5.86
C ALA A 614 -9.80 -17.23 7.03
N GLU A 615 -8.87 -18.20 7.06
CA GLU A 615 -8.81 -19.24 8.11
C GLU A 615 -7.68 -19.05 9.11
N LEU A 616 -6.52 -18.52 8.70
CA LEU A 616 -5.43 -18.16 9.60
C LEU A 616 -5.60 -16.74 10.16
N GLY A 617 -5.94 -15.77 9.32
CA GLY A 617 -6.25 -14.38 9.70
C GLY A 617 -5.13 -13.38 9.40
N THR A 618 -4.30 -13.63 8.39
CA THR A 618 -3.23 -12.71 7.95
C THR A 618 -3.79 -11.43 7.35
N SER A 619 -3.06 -10.32 7.44
CA SER A 619 -3.39 -9.04 6.80
C SER A 619 -2.84 -8.92 5.37
N ALA A 620 -1.75 -9.61 5.04
CA ALA A 620 -1.07 -9.48 3.77
C ALA A 620 -0.31 -10.74 3.34
N LEU A 621 0.01 -10.82 2.04
CA LEU A 621 0.75 -11.95 1.46
C LEU A 621 1.97 -11.48 0.64
N ARG A 622 3.12 -12.12 0.88
CA ARG A 622 4.29 -12.08 -0.01
C ARG A 622 4.05 -12.98 -1.21
N LEU A 623 4.30 -12.46 -2.42
CA LEU A 623 4.23 -13.21 -3.67
C LEU A 623 5.63 -13.72 -4.03
N ASP A 624 5.91 -14.99 -3.73
CA ASP A 624 7.20 -15.62 -4.05
C ASP A 624 7.27 -16.09 -5.51
N ALA A 625 8.45 -15.99 -6.14
CA ALA A 625 8.71 -16.46 -7.51
C ALA A 625 7.69 -15.96 -8.56
N ASN A 626 7.05 -14.81 -8.32
CA ASN A 626 5.87 -14.37 -9.05
C ASN A 626 6.18 -13.73 -10.42
N GLY A 627 7.45 -13.69 -10.83
CA GLY A 627 7.89 -13.34 -12.17
C GLY A 627 7.84 -14.50 -13.19
N PHE A 628 7.76 -15.75 -12.73
CA PHE A 628 7.92 -16.96 -13.56
C PHE A 628 6.59 -17.70 -13.86
N LEU A 629 5.46 -16.99 -13.84
CA LEU A 629 4.13 -17.59 -13.98
C LEU A 629 3.69 -17.79 -15.45
N GLY A 630 4.45 -17.24 -16.39
CA GLY A 630 4.29 -17.46 -17.82
C GLY A 630 5.44 -18.24 -18.44
N VAL A 631 5.13 -19.01 -19.49
CA VAL A 631 6.13 -19.62 -20.36
C VAL A 631 5.57 -19.78 -21.78
N GLU A 632 6.32 -19.33 -22.79
CA GLU A 632 5.93 -19.35 -24.21
C GLU A 632 7.08 -19.82 -25.11
N LYS A 633 6.73 -20.47 -26.24
CA LYS A 633 7.70 -20.83 -27.29
C LYS A 633 8.00 -19.61 -28.18
N SER A 634 9.24 -19.15 -28.13
CA SER A 634 9.75 -18.07 -28.98
C SER A 634 9.86 -18.46 -30.45
N ALA A 635 10.20 -17.48 -31.30
CA ALA A 635 10.52 -17.71 -32.71
C ALA A 635 11.62 -18.76 -32.90
N GLU A 636 11.59 -19.47 -34.04
CA GLU A 636 12.43 -20.62 -34.32
C GLU A 636 13.94 -20.31 -34.16
N GLY A 637 14.60 -21.03 -33.23
CA GLY A 637 16.01 -20.83 -32.88
C GLY A 637 16.29 -19.89 -31.69
N ALA A 638 15.28 -19.24 -31.13
CA ALA A 638 15.39 -18.46 -29.89
C ALA A 638 14.95 -19.29 -28.65
N PRO A 639 15.51 -19.04 -27.46
CA PRO A 639 15.07 -19.69 -26.22
C PRO A 639 13.63 -19.27 -25.87
N GLY A 640 12.89 -20.16 -25.22
CA GLY A 640 11.54 -19.89 -24.71
C GLY A 640 11.51 -18.73 -23.71
N TRP A 641 10.42 -17.96 -23.75
CA TRP A 641 10.22 -16.75 -22.96
C TRP A 641 9.46 -17.07 -21.68
N SER A 642 9.93 -16.57 -20.53
CA SER A 642 9.25 -16.64 -19.23
C SER A 642 9.42 -15.37 -18.39
N GLU A 643 10.63 -14.83 -18.34
CA GLU A 643 10.92 -13.66 -17.50
C GLU A 643 10.39 -12.38 -18.16
N GLY A 644 9.65 -11.58 -17.39
CA GLY A 644 8.90 -10.43 -17.90
C GLY A 644 7.73 -10.82 -18.80
N HIS A 645 7.26 -12.08 -18.77
CA HIS A 645 6.16 -12.53 -19.62
C HIS A 645 4.81 -11.91 -19.16
N PRO A 646 3.97 -11.34 -20.05
CA PRO A 646 2.71 -10.67 -19.68
C PRO A 646 1.70 -11.55 -18.92
N LEU A 647 1.76 -12.88 -19.08
CA LEU A 647 0.97 -13.80 -18.24
C LEU A 647 1.36 -13.72 -16.76
N SER A 648 2.62 -13.43 -16.42
CA SER A 648 3.04 -13.19 -15.03
C SER A 648 2.35 -11.95 -14.47
N GLU A 649 2.31 -10.84 -15.22
CA GLU A 649 1.57 -9.64 -14.82
C GLU A 649 0.06 -9.92 -14.64
N ALA A 650 -0.56 -10.62 -15.60
CA ALA A 650 -1.98 -10.97 -15.54
C ALA A 650 -2.31 -11.91 -14.36
N SER A 651 -1.45 -12.90 -14.09
CA SER A 651 -1.60 -13.81 -12.95
C SER A 651 -1.42 -13.07 -11.62
N ASN A 652 -0.42 -12.20 -11.52
CA ASN A 652 -0.21 -11.31 -10.38
C ASN A 652 -1.42 -10.40 -10.13
N HIS A 653 -1.99 -9.82 -11.19
CA HIS A 653 -3.22 -9.03 -11.10
C HIS A 653 -4.38 -9.84 -10.53
N VAL A 654 -4.56 -11.10 -10.95
CA VAL A 654 -5.62 -11.99 -10.44
C VAL A 654 -5.40 -12.37 -8.97
N ILE A 655 -4.17 -12.67 -8.56
CA ILE A 655 -3.83 -12.97 -7.16
C ILE A 655 -4.08 -11.73 -6.29
N ALA A 656 -3.41 -10.61 -6.59
CA ALA A 656 -3.50 -9.38 -5.82
C ALA A 656 -4.93 -8.84 -5.74
N SER A 657 -5.70 -8.95 -6.84
CA SER A 657 -7.12 -8.59 -6.83
C SER A 657 -7.93 -9.48 -5.90
N THR A 658 -7.66 -10.78 -5.85
CA THR A 658 -8.37 -11.70 -4.94
C THR A 658 -8.04 -11.41 -3.47
N VAL A 659 -6.78 -11.11 -3.16
CA VAL A 659 -6.33 -10.70 -1.82
C VAL A 659 -6.99 -9.38 -1.39
N ARG A 660 -6.94 -8.35 -2.25
CA ARG A 660 -7.59 -7.06 -1.99
C ARG A 660 -9.10 -7.17 -1.83
N LYS A 661 -9.76 -8.04 -2.59
CA LYS A 661 -11.20 -8.29 -2.53
C LYS A 661 -11.66 -8.82 -1.16
N VAL A 662 -10.85 -9.65 -0.50
CA VAL A 662 -11.12 -10.12 0.88
C VAL A 662 -10.57 -9.22 1.98
N GLY A 663 -9.78 -8.18 1.61
CA GLY A 663 -9.41 -7.08 2.50
C GLY A 663 -7.92 -6.95 2.84
N GLY A 664 -7.09 -7.90 2.37
CA GLY A 664 -5.65 -7.82 2.56
C GLY A 664 -4.93 -7.02 1.47
N PHE A 665 -3.60 -6.97 1.55
CA PHE A 665 -2.73 -6.44 0.49
C PHE A 665 -1.65 -7.44 0.08
N THR A 666 -0.93 -7.15 -1.00
CA THR A 666 0.16 -8.00 -1.52
C THR A 666 1.45 -7.24 -1.70
N PHE A 667 2.58 -7.90 -1.50
CA PHE A 667 3.88 -7.38 -1.92
C PHE A 667 4.70 -8.44 -2.63
N GLN A 668 5.62 -8.03 -3.49
CA GLN A 668 6.45 -8.93 -4.29
C GLN A 668 7.95 -8.76 -3.98
N GLU A 669 8.69 -9.87 -4.03
CA GLU A 669 10.15 -9.89 -3.94
C GLU A 669 10.74 -10.27 -5.30
N LEU A 670 10.81 -9.28 -6.20
CA LEU A 670 11.40 -9.44 -7.53
C LEU A 670 12.55 -8.46 -7.73
N ASN A 671 13.72 -9.00 -8.01
CA ASN A 671 14.86 -8.28 -8.53
C ASN A 671 14.58 -7.87 -9.99
N LEU A 672 14.48 -6.56 -10.24
CA LEU A 672 13.87 -5.98 -11.43
C LEU A 672 14.55 -4.65 -11.83
N GLY A 673 14.36 -4.24 -13.09
CA GLY A 673 14.62 -2.87 -13.51
C GLY A 673 13.64 -1.88 -12.85
N ILE A 674 14.02 -0.59 -12.79
CA ILE A 674 13.17 0.47 -12.23
C ILE A 674 11.84 0.58 -13.01
N GLU A 675 11.91 0.41 -14.33
CA GLU A 675 10.77 0.34 -15.25
C GLU A 675 9.85 -0.84 -14.95
N ASP A 676 10.42 -2.02 -14.70
CA ASP A 676 9.64 -3.23 -14.40
C ASP A 676 8.95 -3.11 -13.03
N ILE A 677 9.59 -2.49 -12.04
CA ILE A 677 8.97 -2.16 -10.74
C ILE A 677 7.78 -1.23 -10.95
N ARG A 678 7.96 -0.15 -11.73
CA ARG A 678 6.87 0.79 -12.08
C ARG A 678 5.70 0.07 -12.77
N ASP A 679 5.99 -0.77 -13.76
CA ASP A 679 4.96 -1.36 -14.62
C ASP A 679 4.24 -2.52 -13.94
N THR A 680 4.96 -3.38 -13.20
CA THR A 680 4.32 -4.39 -12.33
C THR A 680 3.51 -3.74 -11.20
N GLY A 681 3.98 -2.64 -10.61
CA GLY A 681 3.27 -1.88 -9.56
C GLY A 681 1.97 -1.17 -10.03
N ARG A 682 1.74 -1.04 -11.35
CA ARG A 682 0.49 -0.47 -11.89
C ARG A 682 -0.69 -1.46 -11.88
N VAL A 683 -0.41 -2.76 -11.90
CA VAL A 683 -1.44 -3.81 -12.08
C VAL A 683 -1.32 -4.98 -11.11
N GLY A 684 -0.14 -5.31 -10.62
CA GLY A 684 0.13 -6.49 -9.81
C GLY A 684 -0.03 -6.26 -8.31
N ALA A 685 1.06 -6.44 -7.57
CA ALA A 685 1.13 -6.29 -6.12
C ALA A 685 0.92 -4.82 -5.69
N ASP A 686 0.57 -4.63 -4.42
CA ASP A 686 0.42 -3.29 -3.81
C ASP A 686 1.75 -2.64 -3.49
N LEU A 687 2.77 -3.46 -3.17
CA LEU A 687 4.12 -3.03 -2.83
C LEU A 687 5.19 -3.92 -3.52
N SER A 688 6.41 -3.42 -3.65
CA SER A 688 7.57 -4.16 -4.15
C SER A 688 8.78 -3.94 -3.25
N TYR A 689 9.69 -4.91 -3.10
CA TYR A 689 10.95 -4.65 -2.39
C TYR A 689 11.81 -3.59 -3.08
N ASP A 690 12.44 -2.72 -2.28
CA ASP A 690 13.44 -1.78 -2.75
C ASP A 690 14.80 -2.47 -2.90
N PHE A 691 14.95 -3.20 -4.00
CA PHE A 691 16.25 -3.73 -4.41
C PHE A 691 17.17 -2.66 -5.00
N VAL A 692 16.63 -1.56 -5.53
CA VAL A 692 17.38 -0.56 -6.29
C VAL A 692 18.29 0.28 -5.39
N ASN A 693 17.79 0.75 -4.23
CA ASN A 693 18.58 1.60 -3.34
C ASN A 693 19.38 0.83 -2.29
N ARG A 694 19.06 -0.46 -2.04
CA ARG A 694 19.75 -1.32 -1.07
C ARG A 694 21.28 -1.41 -1.27
N PRO A 695 21.81 -1.79 -2.45
CA PRO A 695 23.26 -1.79 -2.70
C PRO A 695 23.85 -0.38 -2.65
N ALA A 696 23.04 0.64 -2.96
CA ALA A 696 23.51 2.01 -3.12
C ALA A 696 23.79 2.69 -1.77
N TYR A 697 22.96 2.45 -0.75
CA TYR A 697 23.26 2.96 0.60
C TYR A 697 24.44 2.23 1.25
N GLN A 698 24.64 0.95 0.90
CA GLN A 698 25.78 0.16 1.36
C GLN A 698 27.07 0.64 0.69
N HIS A 699 27.04 0.89 -0.63
CA HIS A 699 28.14 1.51 -1.35
C HIS A 699 28.49 2.90 -0.81
N ALA A 700 27.48 3.72 -0.48
CA ALA A 700 27.69 5.03 0.13
C ALA A 700 28.34 4.95 1.53
N LEU A 701 27.98 3.95 2.34
CA LEU A 701 28.64 3.69 3.63
C LEU A 701 30.09 3.21 3.46
N VAL A 702 30.35 2.34 2.48
CA VAL A 702 31.69 1.75 2.24
C VAL A 702 32.66 2.76 1.64
N THR A 703 32.18 3.65 0.76
CA THR A 703 33.02 4.64 0.07
C THR A 703 33.02 6.02 0.72
N GLY A 704 32.04 6.34 1.56
CA GLY A 704 31.81 7.68 2.07
C GLY A 704 31.28 8.66 1.03
N ASP A 705 30.74 8.17 -0.10
CA ASP A 705 30.23 8.98 -1.21
C ASP A 705 28.81 8.56 -1.62
N THR A 706 27.89 9.51 -1.62
CA THR A 706 26.47 9.29 -1.95
C THR A 706 26.16 9.44 -3.43
N GLU A 707 27.14 9.70 -4.31
CA GLU A 707 26.89 9.93 -5.74
C GLU A 707 26.05 8.84 -6.40
N PHE A 708 26.36 7.56 -6.14
CA PHE A 708 25.57 6.45 -6.68
C PHE A 708 24.17 6.36 -6.03
N LEU A 709 24.05 6.53 -4.71
CA LEU A 709 22.75 6.55 -4.02
C LEU A 709 21.84 7.69 -4.49
N ARG A 710 22.39 8.87 -4.76
CA ARG A 710 21.61 9.97 -5.34
C ARG A 710 21.23 9.68 -6.79
N LEU A 711 22.05 8.96 -7.55
CA LEU A 711 21.70 8.49 -8.90
C LEU A 711 20.54 7.48 -8.84
N THR A 712 20.56 6.49 -7.96
CA THR A 712 19.50 5.47 -7.86
C THR A 712 18.15 6.09 -7.48
N LEU A 713 18.15 6.99 -6.49
CA LEU A 713 16.97 7.71 -6.05
C LEU A 713 16.39 8.66 -7.12
N ASN A 714 17.23 9.47 -7.78
CA ASN A 714 16.76 10.36 -8.84
C ASN A 714 16.25 9.58 -10.06
N THR A 715 16.93 8.51 -10.47
CA THR A 715 16.45 7.64 -11.57
C THR A 715 15.09 7.05 -11.22
N SER A 716 14.87 6.63 -9.97
CA SER A 716 13.57 6.13 -9.51
C SER A 716 12.45 7.19 -9.60
N LEU A 717 12.74 8.43 -9.21
CA LEU A 717 11.81 9.57 -9.36
C LEU A 717 11.53 9.90 -10.83
N GLU A 718 12.55 9.93 -11.68
CA GLU A 718 12.46 10.25 -13.12
C GLU A 718 11.66 9.19 -13.89
N VAL A 719 11.86 7.91 -13.60
CA VAL A 719 11.12 6.79 -14.19
C VAL A 719 9.67 6.74 -13.69
N GLY A 720 9.40 7.30 -12.50
CA GLY A 720 8.08 7.41 -11.90
C GLY A 720 7.72 6.25 -10.95
N VAL A 721 8.71 5.68 -10.25
CA VAL A 721 8.47 4.78 -9.11
C VAL A 721 8.22 5.62 -7.86
N ASP A 722 7.01 5.54 -7.31
CA ASP A 722 6.66 6.20 -6.05
C ASP A 722 7.26 5.43 -4.87
N PRO A 723 8.14 6.00 -4.03
CA PRO A 723 8.69 5.30 -2.86
C PRO A 723 7.61 4.75 -1.92
N ALA A 724 6.42 5.37 -1.87
CA ALA A 724 5.29 4.85 -1.11
C ALA A 724 4.83 3.44 -1.55
N SER A 725 5.27 2.96 -2.71
CA SER A 725 5.06 1.59 -3.23
C SER A 725 6.18 0.60 -2.88
N LEU A 726 7.20 1.03 -2.14
CA LEU A 726 8.39 0.23 -1.85
C LEU A 726 8.44 -0.31 -0.42
N VAL A 727 9.10 -1.45 -0.25
CA VAL A 727 9.51 -2.03 1.04
C VAL A 727 11.02 -1.84 1.18
N HIS A 728 11.42 -0.85 1.98
CA HIS A 728 12.82 -0.53 2.30
C HIS A 728 13.32 -1.48 3.38
N GLY A 729 13.80 -2.66 2.95
CA GLY A 729 14.34 -3.70 3.82
C GLY A 729 15.83 -3.52 4.14
N MET A 730 16.19 -3.68 5.42
CA MET A 730 17.58 -3.73 5.89
C MET A 730 18.20 -5.13 5.66
N GLN A 731 18.52 -5.89 6.71
CA GLN A 731 18.95 -7.28 6.55
C GLN A 731 17.73 -8.16 6.24
N ASN A 732 17.79 -8.95 5.18
CA ASN A 732 16.89 -10.09 4.95
C ASN A 732 17.70 -11.40 5.10
N HIS A 733 17.06 -12.52 4.82
CA HIS A 733 17.65 -13.86 4.93
C HIS A 733 18.56 -14.24 3.76
N ASP A 734 18.66 -13.39 2.75
CA ASP A 734 19.53 -13.53 1.59
C ASP A 734 20.72 -12.57 1.67
N GLU A 735 21.62 -12.70 0.70
CA GLU A 735 22.87 -11.97 0.66
C GLU A 735 22.67 -10.45 0.53
N LEU A 736 23.74 -9.68 0.80
CA LEU A 736 23.89 -8.33 0.25
C LEU A 736 24.03 -8.47 -1.27
N THR A 737 22.89 -8.40 -1.95
CA THR A 737 22.81 -8.45 -3.40
C THR A 737 23.34 -7.17 -4.04
N TYR A 738 23.96 -7.28 -5.22
CA TYR A 738 24.46 -6.09 -5.92
C TYR A 738 23.33 -5.28 -6.56
N GLU A 739 22.23 -5.91 -6.98
CA GLU A 739 21.00 -5.30 -7.53
C GLU A 739 21.14 -4.27 -8.66
N LEU A 740 22.20 -4.41 -9.46
CA LEU A 740 22.50 -3.49 -10.55
C LEU A 740 21.73 -3.83 -11.85
N VAL A 741 20.58 -4.51 -11.77
CA VAL A 741 19.89 -5.09 -12.95
C VAL A 741 19.49 -4.02 -13.97
N HIS A 742 18.95 -2.87 -13.55
CA HIS A 742 18.62 -1.76 -14.43
C HIS A 742 19.83 -1.33 -15.28
N TRP A 743 20.98 -1.06 -14.65
CA TRP A 743 22.23 -0.66 -15.34
C TRP A 743 22.95 -1.80 -16.06
N ALA A 744 22.82 -3.04 -15.60
CA ALA A 744 23.51 -4.20 -16.18
C ALA A 744 22.77 -4.81 -17.38
N THR A 745 21.50 -4.46 -17.61
CA THR A 745 20.65 -5.06 -18.65
C THR A 745 20.13 -4.01 -19.66
N ALA A 746 18.93 -3.47 -19.48
CA ALA A 746 18.30 -2.55 -20.41
C ALA A 746 19.14 -1.28 -20.65
N HIS A 747 19.77 -0.75 -19.60
CA HIS A 747 20.54 0.50 -19.64
C HIS A 747 22.07 0.27 -19.72
N THR A 748 22.50 -0.92 -20.17
CA THR A 748 23.91 -1.32 -20.21
C THR A 748 24.82 -0.38 -21.03
N ASN A 749 24.28 0.26 -22.07
CA ASN A 749 25.00 1.20 -22.94
C ASN A 749 24.70 2.68 -22.65
N ASP A 750 23.81 2.99 -21.71
CA ASP A 750 23.41 4.37 -21.43
C ASP A 750 24.52 5.08 -20.64
N GLU A 751 24.77 6.37 -20.95
CA GLU A 751 25.84 7.15 -20.32
C GLU A 751 25.35 7.91 -19.08
N TYR A 752 26.02 7.67 -17.96
CA TYR A 752 25.80 8.36 -16.69
C TYR A 752 27.05 9.17 -16.32
N VAL A 753 26.89 10.23 -15.51
CA VAL A 753 28.03 10.91 -14.88
C VAL A 753 28.27 10.25 -13.52
N PHE A 754 29.46 9.66 -13.36
CA PHE A 754 29.90 9.06 -12.10
C PHE A 754 31.39 9.37 -11.89
N ARG A 755 31.76 9.79 -10.67
CA ARG A 755 33.09 10.27 -10.30
C ARG A 755 33.60 11.37 -11.24
N GLY A 756 32.68 12.24 -11.70
CA GLY A 756 32.96 13.35 -12.61
C GLY A 756 33.34 12.95 -14.05
N ARG A 757 33.12 11.70 -14.46
CA ARG A 757 33.36 11.22 -15.84
C ARG A 757 32.12 10.56 -16.45
N PRO A 758 31.92 10.61 -17.78
CA PRO A 758 30.99 9.71 -18.47
C PRO A 758 31.37 8.26 -18.18
N THR A 759 30.39 7.46 -17.82
CA THR A 759 30.52 6.04 -17.48
C THR A 759 29.26 5.33 -17.98
N THR A 760 29.40 4.24 -18.74
CA THR A 760 28.24 3.45 -19.21
C THR A 760 27.56 2.70 -18.05
N GLY A 761 26.30 2.29 -18.21
CA GLY A 761 25.60 1.44 -17.23
C GLY A 761 26.38 0.16 -16.89
N ALA A 762 27.01 -0.48 -17.88
CA ALA A 762 27.89 -1.63 -17.67
C ALA A 762 29.11 -1.29 -16.78
N GLU A 763 29.85 -0.23 -17.10
CA GLU A 763 31.04 0.20 -16.34
C GLU A 763 30.68 0.69 -14.94
N LEU A 764 29.50 1.31 -14.77
CA LEU A 764 28.96 1.70 -13.47
C LEU A 764 28.68 0.44 -12.64
N ALA A 765 27.99 -0.55 -13.22
CA ALA A 765 27.68 -1.80 -12.54
C ALA A 765 28.94 -2.58 -12.13
N GLU A 766 29.99 -2.58 -12.96
CA GLU A 766 31.29 -3.16 -12.62
C GLU A 766 31.99 -2.38 -11.48
N ALA A 767 31.97 -1.04 -11.52
CA ALA A 767 32.61 -0.19 -10.52
C ALA A 767 32.00 -0.32 -9.12
N ILE A 768 30.66 -0.25 -8.99
CA ILE A 768 29.97 -0.37 -7.70
C ILE A 768 30.23 -1.73 -7.05
N ARG A 769 30.15 -2.81 -7.85
CA ARG A 769 30.47 -4.18 -7.43
C ARG A 769 31.94 -4.31 -6.98
N GLY A 770 32.87 -3.72 -7.73
CA GLY A 770 34.30 -3.74 -7.42
C GLY A 770 34.62 -3.02 -6.12
N ASP A 771 34.02 -1.84 -5.88
CA ASP A 771 34.18 -1.06 -4.66
C ASP A 771 33.66 -1.84 -3.43
N LEU A 772 32.48 -2.46 -3.52
CA LEU A 772 31.90 -3.29 -2.45
C LEU A 772 32.80 -4.49 -2.14
N LEU A 773 33.20 -5.27 -3.15
CA LEU A 773 34.09 -6.41 -2.97
C LEU A 773 35.41 -6.02 -2.30
N ALA A 774 36.05 -4.94 -2.76
CA ALA A 774 37.32 -4.47 -2.22
C ALA A 774 37.20 -3.88 -0.80
N GLY A 775 36.06 -3.26 -0.48
CA GLY A 775 35.83 -2.59 0.80
C GLY A 775 35.33 -3.50 1.92
N ILE A 776 34.59 -4.57 1.61
CA ILE A 776 33.93 -5.40 2.63
C ILE A 776 34.10 -6.92 2.48
N THR A 777 35.05 -7.42 1.68
CA THR A 777 35.37 -8.87 1.62
C THR A 777 36.89 -9.13 1.60
N GLY A 778 37.29 -10.39 1.81
CA GLY A 778 38.68 -10.83 1.67
C GLY A 778 39.63 -10.15 2.65
N ASP A 779 40.70 -9.52 2.13
CA ASP A 779 41.69 -8.81 2.96
C ASP A 779 41.10 -7.63 3.77
N ALA A 780 39.90 -7.14 3.42
CA ALA A 780 39.18 -6.10 4.16
C ALA A 780 38.31 -6.66 5.29
N ALA A 781 37.72 -7.85 5.10
CA ALA A 781 36.93 -8.58 6.10
C ALA A 781 36.89 -10.08 5.76
N ASP A 782 37.43 -10.92 6.64
CA ASP A 782 37.52 -12.37 6.42
C ASP A 782 36.20 -13.14 6.70
N TYR A 783 35.24 -12.48 7.34
CA TYR A 783 33.94 -13.00 7.77
C TYR A 783 32.77 -12.68 6.83
N ASN A 784 33.02 -11.89 5.77
CA ASN A 784 32.04 -11.58 4.73
C ASN A 784 32.44 -12.34 3.46
N HIS A 785 31.53 -13.16 2.93
CA HIS A 785 31.85 -14.11 1.87
C HIS A 785 31.05 -13.83 0.61
N VAL A 786 31.72 -13.86 -0.55
CA VAL A 786 31.02 -13.74 -1.84
C VAL A 786 30.01 -14.89 -1.99
N PHE A 787 28.78 -14.56 -2.39
CA PHE A 787 27.76 -15.54 -2.77
C PHE A 787 27.54 -15.45 -4.29
N THR A 788 28.08 -16.44 -5.00
CA THR A 788 28.01 -16.57 -6.46
C THR A 788 28.42 -15.28 -7.20
N THR A 789 27.72 -14.90 -8.26
CA THR A 789 27.81 -13.59 -8.92
C THR A 789 26.79 -12.58 -8.39
N ASN A 790 25.98 -12.95 -7.40
CA ASN A 790 24.77 -12.19 -7.04
C ASN A 790 24.99 -11.21 -5.88
N GLY A 791 25.85 -11.56 -4.91
CA GLY A 791 26.08 -10.70 -3.75
C GLY A 791 27.17 -11.16 -2.79
N ILE A 792 27.05 -10.71 -1.54
CA ILE A 792 27.98 -10.93 -0.44
C ILE A 792 27.16 -11.37 0.79
N ALA A 793 27.41 -12.57 1.29
CA ALA A 793 26.87 -13.03 2.56
C ALA A 793 27.52 -12.26 3.73
N CYS A 794 26.73 -11.42 4.40
CA CYS A 794 27.15 -10.52 5.48
C CYS A 794 25.94 -9.95 6.24
N THR A 795 26.10 -9.60 7.51
CA THR A 795 25.08 -8.83 8.26
C THR A 795 25.29 -7.31 8.12
N THR A 796 24.25 -6.50 8.28
CA THR A 796 24.35 -5.02 8.35
C THR A 796 25.47 -4.54 9.29
N ALA A 797 25.57 -5.13 10.50
CA ALA A 797 26.61 -4.78 11.47
C ALA A 797 28.03 -5.12 10.99
N SER A 798 28.18 -6.18 10.20
CA SER A 798 29.47 -6.62 9.64
C SER A 798 29.93 -5.81 8.43
N VAL A 799 29.00 -5.31 7.60
CA VAL A 799 29.28 -4.30 6.55
C VAL A 799 29.84 -3.03 7.19
N ILE A 800 29.23 -2.57 8.28
CA ILE A 800 29.66 -1.41 9.05
C ILE A 800 31.03 -1.65 9.71
N ALA A 801 31.28 -2.83 10.27
CA ALA A 801 32.57 -3.17 10.86
C ALA A 801 33.68 -3.20 9.78
N ALA A 802 33.40 -3.81 8.63
CA ALA A 802 34.33 -3.89 7.51
C ALA A 802 34.66 -2.51 6.93
N SER A 803 33.66 -1.63 6.70
CA SER A 803 33.90 -0.26 6.22
C SER A 803 34.72 0.60 7.18
N ARG A 804 34.76 0.22 8.47
CA ARG A 804 35.59 0.84 9.51
C ARG A 804 36.98 0.19 9.67
N GLY A 805 37.29 -0.85 8.89
CA GLY A 805 38.60 -1.52 8.87
C GLY A 805 38.75 -2.70 9.84
N HIS A 806 37.66 -3.21 10.42
CA HIS A 806 37.70 -4.42 11.26
C HIS A 806 37.86 -5.67 10.39
N LYS A 807 39.09 -6.14 10.21
CA LYS A 807 39.43 -7.26 9.30
C LYS A 807 38.93 -8.62 9.77
N THR A 808 38.73 -8.81 11.07
CA THR A 808 38.29 -10.07 11.67
C THR A 808 37.20 -9.83 12.72
N LEU A 809 36.35 -10.83 13.01
CA LEU A 809 35.30 -10.71 14.03
C LEU A 809 35.86 -10.41 15.43
N ASP A 810 37.03 -10.96 15.76
CA ASP A 810 37.73 -10.72 17.03
C ASP A 810 38.30 -9.30 17.14
N SER A 811 38.48 -8.59 16.02
CA SER A 811 38.95 -7.20 16.02
C SER A 811 37.87 -6.17 16.40
N ILE A 812 36.61 -6.60 16.59
CA ILE A 812 35.49 -5.77 17.01
C ILE A 812 35.40 -5.84 18.54
N GLY A 813 35.77 -4.76 19.23
CA GLY A 813 35.72 -4.63 20.69
C GLY A 813 34.53 -3.81 21.19
N ASP A 814 34.39 -3.71 22.53
CA ASP A 814 33.30 -2.95 23.16
C ASP A 814 33.36 -1.44 22.83
N ASP A 815 34.57 -0.89 22.68
CA ASP A 815 34.80 0.51 22.31
C ASP A 815 34.28 0.85 20.89
N ASP A 816 34.17 -0.14 20.01
CA ASP A 816 33.70 0.04 18.63
C ASP A 816 32.16 0.07 18.52
N VAL A 817 31.46 -0.52 19.50
CA VAL A 817 30.02 -0.78 19.46
C VAL A 817 29.20 0.49 19.26
N GLU A 818 29.56 1.61 19.90
CA GLU A 818 28.81 2.87 19.74
C GLU A 818 28.97 3.48 18.34
N MET A 819 30.14 3.33 17.69
CA MET A 819 30.30 3.79 16.31
C MET A 819 29.58 2.87 15.32
N ILE A 820 29.63 1.56 15.54
CA ILE A 820 28.86 0.59 14.74
C ILE A 820 27.36 0.89 14.90
N ARG A 821 26.87 1.10 16.13
CA ARG A 821 25.49 1.48 16.43
C ARG A 821 25.04 2.76 15.74
N ARG A 822 25.89 3.80 15.66
CA ARG A 822 25.56 5.05 14.96
C ARG A 822 25.43 4.86 13.45
N ALA A 823 26.40 4.19 12.83
CA ALA A 823 26.30 3.84 11.41
C ALA A 823 25.07 2.96 11.14
N HIS A 824 24.74 2.03 12.04
CA HIS A 824 23.55 1.19 11.90
C HIS A 824 22.26 2.00 12.00
N LEU A 825 22.18 2.95 12.93
CA LEU A 825 21.06 3.90 13.03
C LEU A 825 20.98 4.85 11.84
N LEU A 826 22.10 5.23 11.22
CA LEU A 826 22.09 5.99 9.96
C LEU A 826 21.43 5.20 8.82
N LEU A 827 21.74 3.90 8.69
CA LEU A 827 21.09 3.03 7.71
C LEU A 827 19.60 2.86 8.00
N ALA A 828 19.22 2.78 9.28
CA ALA A 828 17.81 2.81 9.67
C ALA A 828 17.16 4.18 9.34
N MET A 829 17.84 5.32 9.53
CA MET A 829 17.33 6.65 9.15
C MET A 829 17.10 6.76 7.65
N PHE A 830 18.01 6.22 6.82
CA PHE A 830 17.83 6.18 5.37
C PHE A 830 16.55 5.42 4.98
N ASN A 831 16.40 4.17 5.43
CA ASN A 831 15.27 3.33 5.04
C ASN A 831 13.94 3.79 5.69
N ALA A 832 13.95 4.22 6.96
CA ALA A 832 12.74 4.55 7.70
C ALA A 832 12.27 6.01 7.56
N TRP A 833 13.06 6.92 7.00
CA TRP A 833 12.61 8.29 6.66
C TRP A 833 12.32 8.49 5.17
N GLN A 834 12.17 7.41 4.40
CA GLN A 834 11.54 7.43 3.08
C GLN A 834 10.03 7.08 3.18
N PRO A 835 9.18 7.58 2.26
CA PRO A 835 7.83 7.04 2.06
C PRO A 835 7.91 5.59 1.60
N GLY A 836 6.93 4.76 1.98
CA GLY A 836 6.95 3.31 1.77
C GLY A 836 6.86 2.55 3.09
N VAL A 837 7.17 1.26 3.09
CA VAL A 837 7.34 0.43 4.28
C VAL A 837 8.81 0.43 4.70
N PHE A 838 9.07 0.44 6.02
CA PHE A 838 10.39 0.15 6.56
C PHE A 838 10.42 -1.28 7.11
N ALA A 839 11.37 -2.11 6.71
CA ALA A 839 11.48 -3.48 7.18
C ALA A 839 12.88 -3.77 7.76
N LEU A 840 12.92 -4.44 8.92
CA LEU A 840 14.15 -4.81 9.62
C LEU A 840 14.04 -6.18 10.28
N SER A 841 15.17 -6.83 10.47
CA SER A 841 15.25 -8.19 11.03
C SER A 841 15.63 -8.22 12.51
N GLY A 842 15.56 -9.42 13.10
CA GLY A 842 16.14 -9.67 14.41
C GLY A 842 17.66 -9.49 14.46
N TRP A 843 18.36 -9.70 13.33
CA TRP A 843 19.80 -9.43 13.23
C TRP A 843 20.13 -7.94 13.32
N ASP A 844 19.29 -7.08 12.72
CA ASP A 844 19.45 -5.63 12.82
C ASP A 844 19.20 -5.16 14.26
N LEU A 845 18.08 -5.61 14.87
CA LEU A 845 17.66 -5.23 16.23
C LEU A 845 18.70 -5.55 17.33
N VAL A 846 19.43 -6.66 17.22
CA VAL A 846 20.46 -7.06 18.20
C VAL A 846 21.89 -6.70 17.78
N GLY A 847 22.07 -6.20 16.54
CA GLY A 847 23.38 -5.98 15.95
C GLY A 847 24.17 -7.29 15.84
N ALA A 848 23.57 -8.31 15.22
CA ALA A 848 24.22 -9.61 15.04
C ALA A 848 25.37 -9.53 14.03
N LEU A 849 26.49 -10.19 14.35
CA LEU A 849 27.60 -10.45 13.43
C LEU A 849 27.43 -11.84 12.78
N PRO A 850 28.05 -12.07 11.60
CA PRO A 850 28.09 -13.39 10.98
C PRO A 850 28.61 -14.47 11.94
N VAL A 851 28.08 -15.67 11.83
CA VAL A 851 28.69 -16.84 12.47
C VAL A 851 29.94 -17.23 11.69
N PRO A 852 31.05 -17.59 12.36
CA PRO A 852 32.25 -18.09 11.68
C PRO A 852 31.92 -19.28 10.77
N ILE A 853 32.44 -19.26 9.54
CA ILE A 853 32.05 -20.19 8.48
C ILE A 853 32.31 -21.66 8.86
N GLU A 854 33.30 -21.94 9.70
CA GLU A 854 33.59 -23.29 10.21
C GLU A 854 32.47 -23.86 11.10
N GLN A 855 31.62 -23.02 11.70
CA GLN A 855 30.47 -23.46 12.50
C GLN A 855 29.28 -23.89 11.63
N VAL A 856 29.23 -23.43 10.37
CA VAL A 856 28.18 -23.74 9.39
C VAL A 856 28.72 -24.50 8.17
N ALA A 857 29.94 -25.03 8.24
CA ALA A 857 30.65 -25.66 7.12
C ALA A 857 29.78 -26.66 6.33
N ALA A 858 29.11 -27.58 7.03
CA ALA A 858 28.23 -28.60 6.45
C ALA A 858 27.01 -28.05 5.69
N LEU A 859 26.59 -26.81 5.99
CA LEU A 859 25.52 -26.10 5.26
C LEU A 859 26.08 -25.35 4.05
N THR A 860 27.34 -24.88 4.14
CA THR A 860 28.05 -24.19 3.06
C THR A 860 28.72 -25.12 2.03
N ASP A 861 28.81 -26.44 2.31
CA ASP A 861 29.46 -27.45 1.44
C ASP A 861 28.93 -27.49 -0.01
N THR A 862 27.70 -27.00 -0.24
CA THR A 862 27.07 -26.90 -1.56
C THR A 862 27.38 -25.59 -2.31
N GLY A 863 28.12 -24.67 -1.70
CA GLY A 863 28.46 -23.35 -2.22
C GLY A 863 27.56 -22.20 -1.74
N ASP A 864 26.54 -22.47 -0.91
CA ASP A 864 25.71 -21.43 -0.32
C ASP A 864 26.40 -20.81 0.91
N THR A 865 27.06 -19.67 0.72
CA THR A 865 27.77 -18.95 1.79
C THR A 865 26.85 -18.18 2.74
N ARG A 866 25.57 -17.99 2.41
CA ARG A 866 24.60 -17.17 3.17
C ARG A 866 24.28 -17.70 4.55
N TRP A 867 24.59 -18.95 4.81
CA TRP A 867 24.52 -19.54 6.16
C TRP A 867 25.35 -18.79 7.21
N VAL A 868 26.36 -17.99 6.83
CA VAL A 868 27.10 -17.16 7.80
C VAL A 868 26.27 -15.99 8.34
N GLU A 869 25.38 -15.36 7.55
CA GLU A 869 24.59 -14.21 8.01
C GLU A 869 23.33 -14.63 8.77
N ARG A 870 22.93 -15.89 8.65
CA ARG A 870 21.73 -16.49 9.25
C ARG A 870 21.87 -16.91 10.72
N GLY A 871 22.91 -16.43 11.43
CA GLY A 871 23.19 -16.83 12.83
C GLY A 871 22.02 -16.62 13.80
N ALA A 872 21.86 -17.51 14.78
CA ALA A 872 20.71 -17.50 15.68
C ALA A 872 20.77 -16.38 16.74
N HIS A 873 19.62 -15.80 17.08
CA HIS A 873 19.49 -14.68 18.02
C HIS A 873 18.31 -14.84 18.98
N ASP A 874 18.45 -14.32 20.20
CA ASP A 874 17.42 -14.29 21.24
C ASP A 874 16.98 -12.84 21.48
N LEU A 875 15.74 -12.52 21.11
CA LEU A 875 15.20 -11.15 21.21
C LEU A 875 14.74 -10.78 22.63
N LEU A 876 14.38 -11.77 23.45
CA LEU A 876 13.71 -11.57 24.75
C LEU A 876 14.52 -12.06 25.95
N ASP A 877 15.72 -12.60 25.72
CA ASP A 877 16.56 -13.26 26.73
C ASP A 877 15.84 -14.46 27.39
N VAL A 878 15.14 -15.26 26.58
CA VAL A 878 14.37 -16.43 27.03
C VAL A 878 15.20 -17.69 27.19
N ALA A 879 16.35 -17.76 26.51
CA ALA A 879 17.33 -18.83 26.64
C ALA A 879 18.77 -18.29 26.54
N PRO A 880 19.25 -17.52 27.54
CA PRO A 880 20.60 -16.94 27.55
C PRO A 880 21.72 -17.96 27.36
N ASP A 881 21.57 -19.16 27.94
CA ASP A 881 22.56 -20.24 27.87
C ASP A 881 22.51 -21.07 26.57
N ALA A 882 21.54 -20.83 25.68
CA ALA A 882 21.44 -21.56 24.41
C ALA A 882 22.59 -21.18 23.46
N THR A 883 23.27 -22.17 22.90
CA THR A 883 24.38 -22.00 21.94
C THR A 883 23.94 -22.10 20.47
N ALA A 884 22.68 -22.51 20.21
CA ALA A 884 22.08 -22.62 18.90
C ALA A 884 20.54 -22.48 18.99
N SER A 885 19.87 -22.25 17.86
CA SER A 885 18.40 -22.33 17.76
C SER A 885 17.90 -23.78 17.86
N ALA A 886 16.58 -23.96 18.01
CA ALA A 886 15.95 -25.29 17.96
C ALA A 886 16.16 -26.01 16.62
N SER A 887 16.45 -25.27 15.54
CA SER A 887 16.80 -25.81 14.22
C SER A 887 18.31 -26.10 14.05
N GLY A 888 19.12 -25.93 15.11
CA GLY A 888 20.55 -26.21 15.10
C GLY A 888 21.43 -25.08 14.54
N MET A 889 20.88 -23.89 14.28
CA MET A 889 21.65 -22.75 13.78
C MET A 889 22.52 -22.15 14.88
N PRO A 890 23.86 -22.01 14.73
CA PRO A 890 24.74 -21.49 15.78
C PRO A 890 24.36 -20.07 16.22
N ARG A 891 24.49 -19.76 17.51
CA ARG A 891 24.19 -18.42 18.06
C ARG A 891 25.17 -17.37 17.53
N ALA A 892 24.65 -16.31 16.94
CA ALA A 892 25.41 -15.15 16.51
C ALA A 892 26.00 -14.40 17.71
N ARG A 893 27.18 -13.78 17.53
CA ARG A 893 27.67 -12.74 18.43
C ARG A 893 26.81 -11.49 18.20
N VAL A 894 26.18 -10.96 19.25
CA VAL A 894 25.31 -9.78 19.18
C VAL A 894 25.96 -8.58 19.87
N LEU A 895 25.81 -7.38 19.28
CA LEU A 895 26.46 -6.16 19.78
C LEU A 895 25.56 -5.31 20.70
N TYR A 896 24.23 -5.47 20.64
CA TYR A 896 23.28 -4.61 21.38
C TYR A 896 22.50 -5.35 22.48
N GLY A 897 22.49 -6.68 22.48
CA GLY A 897 21.75 -7.50 23.45
C GLY A 897 20.24 -7.57 23.20
N ALA A 898 19.51 -8.21 24.11
CA ALA A 898 18.07 -8.45 23.98
C ALA A 898 17.21 -7.19 24.21
N LEU A 899 16.03 -7.13 23.57
CA LEU A 899 15.13 -5.98 23.58
C LEU A 899 14.74 -5.52 25.00
N PRO A 900 14.42 -6.40 25.99
CA PRO A 900 14.06 -5.97 27.34
C PRO A 900 15.20 -5.34 28.16
N ALA A 901 16.45 -5.48 27.71
CA ALA A 901 17.59 -4.76 28.25
C ALA A 901 17.81 -3.44 27.50
N GLN A 902 17.78 -3.48 26.16
CA GLN A 902 17.91 -2.30 25.31
C GLN A 902 16.86 -1.21 25.65
N LEU A 903 15.59 -1.58 25.82
CA LEU A 903 14.49 -0.64 26.13
C LEU A 903 14.58 0.02 27.52
N LYS A 904 15.53 -0.37 28.37
CA LYS A 904 15.84 0.29 29.65
C LYS A 904 17.00 1.28 29.56
N ASP A 905 17.73 1.27 28.44
CA ASP A 905 18.86 2.15 28.17
C ASP A 905 18.51 3.06 26.99
N GLU A 906 18.37 4.36 27.27
CA GLU A 906 18.08 5.39 26.25
C GLU A 906 19.18 5.51 25.19
N THR A 907 20.38 4.99 25.46
CA THR A 907 21.53 4.99 24.53
C THR A 907 21.61 3.76 23.63
N SER A 908 20.74 2.76 23.83
CA SER A 908 20.71 1.52 23.05
C SER A 908 20.26 1.73 21.59
N PHE A 909 20.38 0.68 20.77
CA PHE A 909 19.90 0.74 19.39
C PHE A 909 18.37 0.83 19.35
N ALA A 910 17.66 -0.08 20.03
CA ALA A 910 16.19 -0.08 20.05
C ALA A 910 15.57 1.21 20.61
N SER A 911 16.14 1.79 21.68
CA SER A 911 15.63 3.04 22.26
C SER A 911 15.84 4.25 21.35
N ARG A 912 16.93 4.28 20.56
CA ARG A 912 17.17 5.34 19.57
C ARG A 912 16.33 5.14 18.31
N LEU A 913 16.13 3.89 17.89
CA LEU A 913 15.22 3.52 16.80
C LEU A 913 13.77 3.91 17.12
N LYS A 914 13.32 3.72 18.36
CA LYS A 914 12.03 4.23 18.85
C LYS A 914 11.83 5.72 18.55
N GLY A 915 12.81 6.56 18.88
CA GLY A 915 12.74 8.01 18.62
C GLY A 915 12.67 8.34 17.13
N LEU A 916 13.38 7.57 16.29
CA LEU A 916 13.37 7.69 14.83
C LEU A 916 11.99 7.36 14.26
N LEU A 917 11.40 6.24 14.69
CA LEU A 917 10.09 5.76 14.22
C LEU A 917 8.94 6.61 14.76
N ALA A 918 9.05 7.17 15.97
CA ALA A 918 8.12 8.16 16.48
C ALA A 918 8.04 9.41 15.57
N LEU A 919 9.15 9.86 14.98
CA LEU A 919 9.13 10.95 13.98
C LEU A 919 8.50 10.52 12.66
N ARG A 920 8.83 9.33 12.16
CA ARG A 920 8.22 8.73 10.97
C ARG A 920 6.69 8.72 11.08
N ALA A 921 6.17 8.29 12.23
CA ALA A 921 4.74 8.29 12.54
C ALA A 921 4.16 9.70 12.72
N LYS A 922 4.76 10.55 13.57
CA LYS A 922 4.30 11.93 13.86
C LYS A 922 4.08 12.77 12.60
N TYR A 923 4.91 12.58 11.57
CA TYR A 923 4.83 13.33 10.31
C TYR A 923 4.26 12.52 9.14
N ASN A 924 3.73 11.31 9.36
CA ASN A 924 3.16 10.42 8.34
C ASN A 924 4.08 10.19 7.13
N ILE A 925 5.39 10.03 7.38
CA ILE A 925 6.41 9.93 6.32
C ILE A 925 6.12 8.76 5.38
N ALA A 926 5.61 7.65 5.93
CA ALA A 926 5.32 6.43 5.19
C ALA A 926 4.38 6.66 3.99
N THR A 927 3.44 7.62 4.06
CA THR A 927 2.51 7.96 2.96
C THR A 927 2.83 9.28 2.25
N ALA A 928 3.92 9.96 2.62
CA ALA A 928 4.34 11.21 2.00
C ALA A 928 4.73 11.04 0.51
N THR A 929 5.07 12.14 -0.15
CA THR A 929 5.56 12.15 -1.53
C THR A 929 7.00 12.65 -1.57
N GLN A 930 7.94 11.84 -2.06
CA GLN A 930 9.31 12.31 -2.33
C GLN A 930 9.31 13.22 -3.56
N VAL A 931 9.86 14.43 -3.42
CA VAL A 931 9.84 15.47 -4.46
C VAL A 931 11.21 15.86 -4.98
N ASP A 932 12.28 15.69 -4.20
CA ASP A 932 13.64 16.08 -4.60
C ASP A 932 14.70 15.26 -3.84
N VAL A 933 15.82 14.97 -4.52
CA VAL A 933 17.04 14.37 -3.98
C VAL A 933 18.23 15.18 -4.54
N PRO A 934 18.48 16.38 -3.99
CA PRO A 934 19.28 17.39 -4.66
C PRO A 934 20.78 17.09 -4.66
N ALA A 935 21.52 17.84 -5.47
CA ALA A 935 22.98 17.86 -5.42
C ALA A 935 23.48 18.41 -4.07
N VAL A 936 24.63 17.88 -3.61
CA VAL A 936 25.13 18.07 -2.24
C VAL A 936 26.50 18.74 -2.20
N ALA A 937 26.74 19.53 -1.15
CA ALA A 937 28.01 20.25 -0.96
C ALA A 937 29.18 19.37 -0.51
N HIS A 938 28.92 18.14 -0.04
CA HIS A 938 29.91 17.17 0.43
C HIS A 938 29.52 15.77 -0.07
N PRO A 939 30.46 14.95 -0.61
CA PRO A 939 30.14 13.67 -1.25
C PRO A 939 29.35 12.72 -0.33
N GLY A 940 29.80 12.56 0.92
CA GLY A 940 29.12 11.72 1.91
C GLY A 940 27.83 12.28 2.53
N MET A 941 27.29 13.39 2.02
CA MET A 941 26.00 13.93 2.46
C MET A 941 24.87 13.43 1.55
N LEU A 942 23.77 12.93 2.12
CA LEU A 942 22.51 12.69 1.38
C LEU A 942 21.48 13.72 1.82
N VAL A 943 20.65 14.18 0.88
CA VAL A 943 19.44 14.98 1.15
C VAL A 943 18.26 14.31 0.46
N MET A 944 17.14 14.17 1.17
CA MET A 944 15.84 13.75 0.59
C MET A 944 14.77 14.74 1.05
N VAL A 945 13.94 15.21 0.13
CA VAL A 945 12.85 16.17 0.40
C VAL A 945 11.50 15.48 0.17
N HIS A 946 10.65 15.53 1.19
CA HIS A 946 9.30 14.96 1.17
C HIS A 946 8.25 16.04 1.36
N ARG A 947 7.17 15.99 0.59
CA ARG A 947 5.94 16.74 0.84
C ARG A 947 5.02 15.89 1.72
N LEU A 948 4.59 16.44 2.85
CA LEU A 948 3.78 15.75 3.86
C LEU A 948 2.28 15.73 3.50
N ASP A 949 1.98 15.28 2.28
CA ASP A 949 0.63 15.34 1.69
C ASP A 949 -0.22 14.09 1.92
N GLY A 950 0.40 12.95 2.25
CA GLY A 950 -0.27 11.66 2.29
C GLY A 950 -0.61 11.12 0.89
N GLY A 951 0.07 11.61 -0.15
CA GLY A 951 -0.14 11.25 -1.56
C GLY A 951 -1.10 12.14 -2.34
N ASP A 952 -1.86 13.03 -1.70
CA ASP A 952 -2.72 13.98 -2.41
C ASP A 952 -1.94 15.26 -2.77
N SER A 953 -1.46 15.33 -4.01
CA SER A 953 -0.74 16.50 -4.53
C SER A 953 -1.52 17.82 -4.52
N ASN A 954 -2.84 17.80 -4.30
CA ASN A 954 -3.68 18.99 -4.15
C ASN A 954 -3.74 19.49 -2.70
N ARG A 955 -3.30 18.69 -1.73
CA ARG A 955 -3.29 19.05 -0.31
C ARG A 955 -2.16 20.04 -0.04
N SER A 956 -2.50 21.18 0.58
CA SER A 956 -1.48 22.06 1.16
C SER A 956 -0.76 21.32 2.28
N ALA A 957 0.55 21.16 2.14
CA ALA A 957 1.37 20.30 2.98
C ALA A 957 2.74 20.94 3.23
N GLY A 958 3.25 20.77 4.45
CA GLY A 958 4.62 21.17 4.78
C GLY A 958 5.65 20.29 4.09
N LEU A 959 6.90 20.76 4.06
CA LEU A 959 8.04 19.97 3.60
C LEU A 959 8.81 19.41 4.79
N GLN A 960 9.20 18.14 4.67
CA GLN A 960 10.20 17.51 5.51
C GLN A 960 11.48 17.30 4.69
N VAL A 961 12.63 17.51 5.32
CA VAL A 961 13.95 17.35 4.72
C VAL A 961 14.79 16.44 5.60
N THR A 962 15.13 15.27 5.07
CA THR A 962 16.10 14.35 5.67
C THR A 962 17.49 14.72 5.18
N VAL A 963 18.44 14.89 6.10
CA VAL A 963 19.85 15.13 5.77
C VAL A 963 20.71 14.12 6.50
N LEU A 964 21.51 13.31 5.80
CA LEU A 964 22.30 12.21 6.37
C LEU A 964 23.80 12.37 6.06
N ASN A 965 24.67 11.97 6.98
CA ASN A 965 26.12 11.88 6.79
C ASN A 965 26.59 10.43 6.81
N PHE A 966 27.02 9.90 5.65
CA PHE A 966 27.55 8.55 5.48
C PHE A 966 29.03 8.38 5.86
N THR A 967 29.69 9.44 6.34
CA THR A 967 31.12 9.38 6.73
C THR A 967 31.34 9.19 8.23
N GLY A 968 32.52 8.66 8.56
CA GLY A 968 33.06 8.63 9.91
C GLY A 968 33.59 9.97 10.43
N GLU A 969 33.41 11.07 9.68
CA GLU A 969 33.92 12.40 10.01
C GLU A 969 32.77 13.41 10.20
N ARG A 970 33.08 14.59 10.76
CA ARG A 970 32.12 15.69 10.81
C ARG A 970 32.11 16.38 9.45
N ILE A 971 30.92 16.63 8.91
CA ILE A 971 30.74 17.38 7.66
C ILE A 971 29.98 18.69 7.92
N GLU A 972 30.29 19.69 7.10
CA GLU A 972 29.52 20.93 6.94
C GLU A 972 29.04 20.97 5.49
N GLY A 973 27.80 21.42 5.27
CA GLY A 973 27.22 21.47 3.94
C GLY A 973 26.09 22.48 3.82
N THR A 974 25.66 22.70 2.59
CA THR A 974 24.48 23.49 2.25
C THR A 974 23.44 22.57 1.65
N VAL A 975 22.20 22.68 2.13
CA VAL A 975 21.03 22.02 1.55
C VAL A 975 20.32 23.04 0.66
N ARG A 976 19.97 22.66 -0.56
CA ARG A 976 19.26 23.50 -1.52
C ARG A 976 18.25 22.66 -2.31
N SER A 977 17.06 23.19 -2.53
CA SER A 977 16.02 22.56 -3.35
C SER A 977 15.16 23.62 -4.01
N GLU A 978 14.75 23.41 -5.26
CA GLU A 978 13.82 24.32 -5.96
C GLU A 978 12.42 24.33 -5.34
N HIS A 979 12.11 23.34 -4.49
CA HIS A 979 10.84 23.24 -3.74
C HIS A 979 10.79 24.15 -2.50
N PHE A 980 11.91 24.72 -2.04
CA PHE A 980 11.91 25.54 -0.83
C PHE A 980 11.48 26.99 -1.11
N THR A 981 10.45 27.46 -0.41
CA THR A 981 10.12 28.89 -0.32
C THR A 981 11.15 29.63 0.55
N PRO A 982 11.73 30.76 0.09
CA PRO A 982 12.58 31.60 0.93
C PRO A 982 11.89 32.04 2.23
N ARG A 983 12.68 32.21 3.29
CA ARG A 983 12.28 32.64 4.65
C ARG A 983 11.43 31.65 5.45
N MET A 984 11.24 30.42 4.97
CA MET A 984 10.74 29.34 5.83
C MET A 984 11.71 29.06 6.97
N ALA A 985 11.19 28.93 8.19
CA ALA A 985 11.97 28.49 9.34
C ALA A 985 12.32 26.99 9.19
N VAL A 986 13.57 26.65 9.46
CA VAL A 986 14.08 25.27 9.42
C VAL A 986 14.19 24.76 10.84
N ILE A 987 13.37 23.76 11.19
CA ILE A 987 13.23 23.24 12.55
C ILE A 987 13.65 21.78 12.58
N ASP A 988 14.54 21.40 13.50
CA ASP A 988 14.82 19.99 13.78
C ASP A 988 13.70 19.39 14.63
N ALA A 989 13.00 18.40 14.09
CA ALA A 989 11.82 17.84 14.76
C ALA A 989 12.15 16.97 15.98
N ARG A 990 13.43 16.69 16.25
CA ARG A 990 13.90 15.88 17.38
C ARG A 990 13.84 16.63 18.71
N ASP A 991 14.08 17.95 18.68
CA ASP A 991 14.10 18.84 19.86
C ASP A 991 13.28 20.12 19.65
N ASP A 992 12.56 20.23 18.52
CA ASP A 992 11.84 21.43 18.04
C ASP A 992 12.74 22.69 17.97
N GLY A 993 14.05 22.49 17.82
CA GLY A 993 15.08 23.51 17.70
C GLY A 993 15.11 24.16 16.32
N GLU A 994 15.06 25.48 16.27
CA GLU A 994 15.26 26.27 15.05
C GLU A 994 16.75 26.29 14.68
N ILE A 995 17.11 25.71 13.54
CA ILE A 995 18.51 25.69 13.05
C ILE A 995 18.82 26.86 12.10
N GLY A 996 17.79 27.54 11.59
CA GLY A 996 17.92 28.70 10.72
C GLY A 996 16.69 28.92 9.83
N TRP A 997 16.91 29.53 8.68
CA TRP A 997 15.88 29.85 7.69
C TRP A 997 16.40 29.58 6.28
N VAL A 998 15.49 29.23 5.38
CA VAL A 998 15.75 29.15 3.93
C VAL A 998 16.09 30.56 3.42
N ASP A 999 17.22 30.71 2.72
CA ASP A 999 17.63 31.98 2.14
C ASP A 999 16.99 32.29 0.77
N ASP A 1000 17.28 33.47 0.22
CA ASP A 1000 16.78 33.89 -1.09
C ASP A 1000 17.36 33.06 -2.26
N LEU A 1001 18.29 32.13 -2.01
CA LEU A 1001 18.81 31.13 -2.97
C LEU A 1001 18.17 29.74 -2.79
N GLN A 1002 17.09 29.66 -1.99
CA GLN A 1002 16.37 28.43 -1.65
C GLN A 1002 17.28 27.43 -0.91
N SER A 1003 18.13 27.91 -0.01
CA SER A 1003 19.15 27.10 0.66
C SER A 1003 19.35 27.42 2.15
N PHE A 1004 19.99 26.50 2.88
CA PHE A 1004 20.41 26.70 4.28
C PHE A 1004 21.63 25.83 4.64
N GLY A 1005 22.39 26.24 5.66
CA GLY A 1005 23.58 25.52 6.15
C GLY A 1005 23.26 24.44 7.17
N VAL A 1006 24.00 23.33 7.15
CA VAL A 1006 23.87 22.19 8.08
C VAL A 1006 25.22 21.65 8.51
N TRP A 1007 25.30 21.22 9.78
CA TRP A 1007 26.51 20.65 10.38
C TRP A 1007 26.16 19.26 10.93
N LEU A 1008 26.77 18.20 10.40
CA LEU A 1008 26.46 16.82 10.77
C LEU A 1008 27.67 16.14 11.42
N SER A 1009 27.43 15.45 12.53
CA SER A 1009 28.43 14.58 13.17
C SER A 1009 28.62 13.28 12.38
N PRO A 1010 29.69 12.51 12.64
CA PRO A 1010 29.89 11.17 12.06
C PRO A 1010 28.64 10.31 12.18
N TYR A 1011 28.23 9.67 11.08
CA TYR A 1011 27.08 8.77 11.01
C TYR A 1011 25.81 9.32 11.69
N SER A 1012 25.46 10.58 11.41
CA SER A 1012 24.26 11.23 11.95
C SER A 1012 23.32 11.73 10.87
N GLY A 1013 22.04 11.82 11.21
CA GLY A 1013 21.01 12.45 10.39
C GLY A 1013 20.36 13.63 11.09
N LEU A 1014 19.72 14.51 10.31
CA LEU A 1014 18.79 15.55 10.74
C LEU A 1014 17.41 15.23 10.14
N PHE A 1015 16.35 15.46 10.91
CA PHE A 1015 14.97 15.38 10.43
C PHE A 1015 14.36 16.77 10.54
N LEU A 1016 14.33 17.49 9.42
CA LEU A 1016 14.00 18.91 9.42
C LEU A 1016 12.59 19.13 8.88
N ILE A 1017 11.85 20.05 9.50
CA ILE A 1017 10.55 20.53 9.03
C ILE A 1017 10.70 21.97 8.61
N LEU A 1018 10.17 22.30 7.43
CA LEU A 1018 10.12 23.66 6.93
C LEU A 1018 8.74 24.26 7.26
N LYS A 1019 8.71 25.29 8.11
CA LYS A 1019 7.49 26.04 8.46
C LYS A 1019 7.45 27.39 7.74
N ASP A 1020 6.27 27.76 7.25
CA ASP A 1020 6.01 29.07 6.67
C ASP A 1020 6.04 30.17 7.77
N PRO A 1021 6.72 31.32 7.55
CA PRO A 1021 6.77 32.44 8.50
C PRO A 1021 5.41 33.14 8.74
N GLY A 1022 4.33 32.70 8.08
CA GLY A 1022 2.95 33.09 8.34
C GLY A 1022 2.13 32.09 9.18
N SER A 1023 2.72 30.99 9.68
CA SER A 1023 1.97 30.02 10.50
C SER A 1023 1.63 30.58 11.89
N PRO A 1024 0.40 30.34 12.42
CA PRO A 1024 -0.10 30.99 13.65
C PRO A 1024 0.68 30.64 14.93
N ASP A 1025 1.59 29.65 14.90
CA ASP A 1025 2.54 29.33 15.98
C ASP A 1025 3.56 30.46 16.22
N GLU A 1026 3.96 31.23 15.18
CA GLU A 1026 5.06 32.19 15.30
C GLU A 1026 4.65 33.50 15.99
N ASP A 1027 3.41 33.96 15.81
CA ASP A 1027 2.90 35.18 16.46
C ASP A 1027 2.84 35.02 17.99
N LEU A 1028 2.58 33.81 18.50
CA LEU A 1028 2.65 33.50 19.93
C LEU A 1028 4.09 33.56 20.47
N ARG A 1029 5.09 33.18 19.66
CA ARG A 1029 6.51 33.29 20.01
C ARG A 1029 7.05 34.73 19.89
N ARG A 1030 6.50 35.54 18.98
CA ARG A 1030 6.83 36.98 18.87
C ARG A 1030 6.17 37.83 19.94
N ALA A 1031 4.97 37.46 20.41
CA ALA A 1031 4.29 38.14 21.52
C ALA A 1031 4.92 37.85 22.90
N SER A 1032 5.89 36.93 22.98
CA SER A 1032 6.52 36.49 24.23
C SER A 1032 8.04 36.75 24.31
N ARG A 1033 8.58 37.60 23.43
CA ARG A 1033 9.98 38.10 23.46
C ARG A 1033 10.04 39.61 23.71
#